data_AF-A0A7L3S7E2-F1
#
_entry.id   AF-A0A7L3S7E2-F1
#
_cell.length_a   1.000
_cell.length_b   1.000
_cell.length_c   1.000
_cell.angle_alpha   90.00
_cell.angle_beta   90.00
_cell.angle_gamma   90.00
#
_symmetry.space_group_name_H-M   'P 1'
#
loop_
_entity.id
_entity.type
_entity.pdbx_description
1 polymer ?
#
loop_
_entity_poly.entity_id
_entity_poly.type
_entity_poly.pdbx_seq_one_letter_code
_entity_poly.pdbx_strand_id
1 'polypeptide(L)'
;LFLPQNESNKANFEKMIEALKASKGGKRLGVFSKDKFPGDFMKSWNDCLSKEGFEKVRGEVPPPSIRGGGAARRRGRVMSSRCHHPQKVRHSKLAESVEKAIEEKKYLAGADPSAVEMCYPPIIQSGGNYNLKFSVVSDKNHMHFGAITCAMGIRYKSYCSNLVRTLMVDPPQEMQDHYAFLLQLQEEMLKEMRHGTKLCDVYGAVMDLVKKQKPELLSKITKNLGFAMGIEFREGSLVINSKNQHRLKKGMVFSINVGFSDLPNREGKKPEEKTYAMFIGDTVLVDEEGPATVLTAVKKKVKNVGIFLKNEDEEEEEEEKDEAEDLLGRSSRAALLTERTRNELTAEEKRRAHQKELATQLNEEARRRLTEQKGEQQIQKARKSNISYKNPALMPKEPHIREMKIYIDKKYETVIMPVFGIATPFHIATIKNISMSVEGDYTYLRINFYCPGSALGRNEGNIFPNPEATFVKEITYRASNMKTPGEQTVPALNLQNAFRIIKEVQKRYKTREAEEKEKEGIVKQDSLVINLNRSNPKLKDLYIRPNIAQKRMQGSLEAHVNGFRFTSVRGDKVDILYNNIKHAVFQPCDGEMIIVLHFHLKNAIMFGKKRHTDVQFYTEVGEITTDLGKHQHMHDRDDLYAEQVGPRRTAFKNFIEKVEALTKEELEFEVPFRELG
;
A
#
# COMPACT_ATOMS: atom_id res chain seq x y z
N LEU A 1 -4.70 -49.83 -5.70
CA LEU A 1 -3.47 -50.48 -6.18
C LEU A 1 -2.31 -49.57 -5.86
N PHE A 2 -1.52 -49.95 -4.84
CA PHE A 2 -0.29 -49.29 -4.44
C PHE A 2 0.70 -49.32 -5.62
N LEU A 3 1.15 -48.15 -6.09
CA LEU A 3 2.34 -48.05 -6.95
C LEU A 3 3.54 -47.68 -6.06
N PRO A 4 4.73 -48.23 -6.34
CA PRO A 4 5.83 -48.26 -5.38
C PRO A 4 6.55 -46.90 -5.33
N GLN A 5 6.73 -46.36 -4.13
CA GLN A 5 7.84 -45.45 -3.82
C GLN A 5 9.15 -46.20 -4.04
N ASN A 6 9.79 -46.08 -5.20
CA ASN A 6 11.19 -46.50 -5.38
C ASN A 6 11.82 -46.01 -6.69
N GLU A 7 11.71 -44.71 -7.00
CA GLU A 7 12.81 -44.06 -7.72
C GLU A 7 13.82 -43.55 -6.70
N SER A 8 14.97 -44.22 -6.65
CA SER A 8 16.06 -43.89 -5.74
C SER A 8 16.53 -42.46 -6.00
N ASN A 9 16.23 -41.53 -5.10
CA ASN A 9 16.72 -40.14 -5.12
C ASN A 9 18.27 -40.05 -5.06
N LYS A 10 18.98 -41.18 -5.01
CA LYS A 10 20.43 -41.31 -4.95
C LYS A 10 21.14 -40.49 -6.02
N ALA A 11 20.69 -40.54 -7.28
CA ALA A 11 21.32 -39.76 -8.36
C ALA A 11 21.24 -38.24 -8.12
N ASN A 12 20.16 -37.76 -7.51
CA ASN A 12 20.00 -36.35 -7.14
C ASN A 12 20.83 -36.00 -5.90
N PHE A 13 20.94 -36.91 -4.93
CA PHE A 13 21.80 -36.74 -3.75
C PHE A 13 23.28 -36.66 -4.14
N GLU A 14 23.74 -37.51 -5.05
CA GLU A 14 25.11 -37.51 -5.56
C GLU A 14 25.45 -36.19 -6.26
N LYS A 15 24.57 -35.69 -7.13
CA LYS A 15 24.73 -34.37 -7.77
C LYS A 15 24.84 -33.23 -6.75
N MET A 16 24.03 -33.25 -5.69
CA MET A 16 24.10 -32.25 -4.63
C MET A 16 25.40 -32.36 -3.83
N ILE A 17 25.85 -33.57 -3.50
CA ILE A 17 27.12 -33.81 -2.81
C ILE A 17 28.29 -33.31 -3.64
N GLU A 18 28.32 -33.58 -4.94
CA GLU A 18 29.35 -33.10 -5.85
C GLU A 18 29.40 -31.57 -5.88
N ALA A 19 28.23 -30.92 -5.97
CA ALA A 19 28.13 -29.46 -5.88
C ALA A 19 28.62 -28.92 -4.53
N LEU A 20 28.35 -29.61 -3.41
CA LEU A 20 28.84 -29.23 -2.09
C LEU A 20 30.37 -29.35 -1.99
N LYS A 21 30.97 -30.40 -2.58
CA LYS A 21 32.44 -30.56 -2.65
C LYS A 21 33.09 -29.50 -3.51
N ALA A 22 32.46 -29.10 -4.61
CA ALA A 22 32.95 -28.05 -5.50
C ALA A 22 32.79 -26.63 -4.91
N SER A 23 31.96 -26.45 -3.87
CA SER A 23 31.67 -25.14 -3.29
C SER A 23 32.77 -24.68 -2.33
N LYS A 24 33.43 -23.56 -2.67
CA LYS A 24 34.49 -22.94 -1.87
C LYS A 24 35.60 -23.93 -1.50
N GLY A 25 35.73 -24.27 -0.21
CA GLY A 25 36.74 -25.18 0.31
C GLY A 25 36.27 -26.63 0.42
N GLY A 26 35.03 -26.95 0.06
CA GLY A 26 34.53 -28.33 -0.13
C GLY A 26 34.55 -29.26 1.10
N LYS A 27 34.88 -28.76 2.29
CA LYS A 27 35.12 -29.57 3.49
C LYS A 27 34.18 -29.27 4.66
N ARG A 28 33.68 -28.03 4.74
CA ARG A 28 32.86 -27.54 5.86
C ARG A 28 31.44 -27.23 5.40
N LEU A 29 30.45 -27.80 6.09
CA LEU A 29 29.04 -27.60 5.79
C LEU A 29 28.36 -26.84 6.93
N GLY A 30 27.75 -25.69 6.62
CA GLY A 30 26.90 -24.96 7.56
C GLY A 30 25.55 -25.66 7.72
N VAL A 31 25.21 -26.09 8.93
CA VAL A 31 23.97 -26.82 9.22
C VAL A 31 23.25 -26.29 10.46
N PHE A 32 21.93 -26.42 10.49
CA PHE A 32 21.13 -26.26 11.70
C PHE A 32 21.11 -27.58 12.46
N SER A 33 22.08 -27.78 13.35
CA SER A 33 22.33 -29.06 14.02
C SER A 33 21.20 -29.55 14.94
N LYS A 34 20.25 -28.67 15.29
CA LYS A 34 19.07 -29.02 16.09
C LYS A 34 17.89 -29.51 15.24
N ASP A 35 17.90 -29.26 13.94
CA ASP A 35 16.79 -29.59 13.06
C ASP A 35 16.84 -31.07 12.70
N LYS A 36 15.84 -31.82 13.16
CA LYS A 36 15.68 -33.25 12.88
C LYS A 36 14.30 -33.48 12.28
N PHE A 37 14.25 -33.50 10.96
CA PHE A 37 13.01 -33.78 10.22
C PHE A 37 12.82 -35.31 10.08
N PRO A 38 11.64 -35.85 10.44
CA PRO A 38 11.33 -37.26 10.23
C PRO A 38 11.04 -37.57 8.74
N GLY A 39 11.04 -38.85 8.39
CA GLY A 39 10.63 -39.35 7.06
C GLY A 39 11.75 -39.99 6.23
N ASP A 40 11.36 -40.90 5.34
CA ASP A 40 12.30 -41.74 4.59
C ASP A 40 13.21 -40.95 3.65
N PHE A 41 12.73 -39.84 3.11
CA PHE A 41 13.53 -38.92 2.30
C PHE A 41 14.69 -38.32 3.11
N MET A 42 14.40 -37.78 4.30
CA MET A 42 15.42 -37.17 5.17
C MET A 42 16.39 -38.21 5.71
N LYS A 43 15.91 -39.42 6.02
CA LYS A 43 16.77 -40.56 6.39
C LYS A 43 17.74 -40.88 5.24
N SER A 44 17.22 -41.09 4.04
CA SER A 44 18.04 -41.43 2.85
C SER A 44 19.06 -40.35 2.50
N TRP A 45 18.69 -39.07 2.62
CA TRP A 45 19.60 -37.94 2.42
C TRP A 45 20.71 -37.89 3.48
N ASN A 46 20.35 -38.03 4.77
CA ASN A 46 21.34 -38.03 5.86
C ASN A 46 22.31 -39.22 5.78
N ASP A 47 21.83 -40.39 5.35
CA ASP A 47 22.65 -41.58 5.13
C ASP A 47 23.62 -41.41 3.96
N CYS A 48 23.25 -40.66 2.91
CA CYS A 48 24.17 -40.30 1.83
C CYS A 48 25.18 -39.24 2.29
N LEU A 49 24.71 -38.16 2.93
CA LEU A 49 25.55 -37.04 3.35
C LEU A 49 26.59 -37.43 4.42
N SER A 50 26.26 -38.37 5.30
CA SER A 50 27.17 -38.83 6.36
C SER A 50 28.38 -39.61 5.85
N LYS A 51 28.27 -40.25 4.67
CA LYS A 51 29.38 -41.00 4.04
C LYS A 51 30.48 -40.10 3.49
N GLU A 52 30.18 -38.82 3.27
CA GLU A 52 31.08 -37.87 2.61
C GLU A 52 32.05 -37.16 3.56
N GLY A 53 31.89 -37.33 4.88
CA GLY A 53 32.87 -36.84 5.87
C GLY A 53 32.96 -35.32 6.03
N PHE A 54 31.95 -34.55 5.62
CA PHE A 54 31.95 -33.09 5.82
C PHE A 54 31.99 -32.71 7.30
N GLU A 55 32.83 -31.73 7.64
CA GLU A 55 32.83 -31.10 8.96
C GLU A 55 31.60 -30.20 9.08
N LYS A 56 30.68 -30.55 9.98
CA LYS A 56 29.43 -29.83 10.20
C LYS A 56 29.66 -28.67 11.15
N VAL A 57 29.53 -27.44 10.66
CA VAL A 57 29.61 -26.21 11.44
C VAL A 57 28.19 -25.68 11.68
N ARG A 58 27.91 -25.17 12.87
CA ARG A 58 26.61 -24.57 13.16
C ARG A 58 26.42 -23.31 12.31
N GLY A 59 25.35 -23.26 11.52
CA GLY A 59 24.95 -22.05 10.80
C GLY A 59 24.45 -20.97 11.77
N GLU A 60 24.91 -19.74 11.59
CA GLU A 60 24.37 -18.57 12.30
C GLU A 60 23.13 -18.05 11.58
N VAL A 61 22.02 -17.89 12.32
CA VAL A 61 20.80 -17.26 11.80
C VAL A 61 20.96 -15.75 11.96
N PRO A 62 20.84 -14.95 10.89
CA PRO A 62 20.79 -13.50 11.02
C PRO A 62 19.59 -13.11 11.90
N PRO A 63 19.75 -12.13 12.80
CA PRO A 63 18.70 -11.80 13.77
C PRO A 63 17.41 -11.41 13.06
N PRO A 64 16.23 -11.83 13.57
CA PRO A 64 14.96 -11.52 12.95
C PRO A 64 14.75 -10.00 12.95
N SER A 65 14.75 -9.40 11.75
CA SER A 65 14.43 -8.00 11.54
C SER A 65 13.09 -7.90 10.81
N ILE A 66 12.09 -7.27 11.43
CA ILE A 66 10.79 -7.07 10.79
C ILE A 66 10.78 -5.70 10.11
N ARG A 67 10.74 -5.67 8.76
CA ARG A 67 10.20 -4.54 7.99
C ARG A 67 8.68 -4.76 7.84
N GLY A 68 7.88 -4.35 8.83
CA GLY A 68 6.40 -4.37 8.76
C GLY A 68 5.69 -4.99 9.98
N GLY A 69 5.23 -4.14 10.91
CA GLY A 69 4.61 -4.50 12.19
C GLY A 69 3.16 -5.01 12.14
N GLY A 70 2.87 -6.03 11.33
CA GLY A 70 1.51 -6.54 11.13
C GLY A 70 0.97 -7.47 12.23
N ALA A 71 1.82 -8.28 12.87
CA ALA A 71 1.37 -9.38 13.74
C ALA A 71 0.86 -8.92 15.11
N ALA A 72 1.48 -7.90 15.71
CA ALA A 72 1.24 -7.55 17.11
C ALA A 72 0.05 -6.60 17.37
N ARG A 73 -0.51 -5.97 16.33
CA ARG A 73 -1.62 -5.00 16.46
C ARG A 73 -3.00 -5.62 16.69
N ARG A 74 -3.14 -6.94 16.81
CA ARG A 74 -4.44 -7.60 16.85
C ARG A 74 -4.88 -7.91 18.29
N ARG A 75 -6.03 -7.34 18.64
CA ARG A 75 -6.51 -7.07 20.00
C ARG A 75 -6.69 -8.34 20.84
N GLY A 76 -6.08 -8.37 22.03
CA GLY A 76 -6.43 -9.30 23.09
C GLY A 76 -7.77 -8.92 23.72
N ARG A 77 -8.87 -9.50 23.25
CA ARG A 77 -10.21 -9.35 23.84
C ARG A 77 -10.86 -10.73 23.99
N VAL A 78 -10.27 -11.61 24.80
CA VAL A 78 -10.80 -12.99 25.01
C VAL A 78 -10.99 -13.37 26.48
N MET A 79 -10.34 -12.71 27.46
CA MET A 79 -10.33 -13.23 28.85
C MET A 79 -11.22 -12.51 29.89
N SER A 80 -11.83 -11.36 29.59
CA SER A 80 -12.56 -10.60 30.63
C SER A 80 -13.96 -11.14 30.98
N SER A 81 -14.58 -11.97 30.13
CA SER A 81 -16.02 -12.25 30.21
C SER A 81 -16.41 -13.54 30.97
N ARG A 82 -15.46 -14.30 31.54
CA ARG A 82 -15.76 -15.56 32.25
C ARG A 82 -15.42 -15.59 33.75
N CYS A 83 -14.89 -14.50 34.31
CA CYS A 83 -14.56 -14.45 35.75
C CYS A 83 -15.73 -14.05 36.66
N HIS A 84 -16.95 -13.87 36.14
CA HIS A 84 -18.09 -13.37 36.92
C HIS A 84 -19.00 -14.48 37.47
N HIS A 85 -18.73 -15.76 37.21
CA HIS A 85 -19.52 -16.86 37.76
C HIS A 85 -18.60 -17.89 38.42
N PRO A 86 -18.93 -18.40 39.62
CA PRO A 86 -18.14 -19.40 40.34
C PRO A 86 -18.31 -20.78 39.71
N GLN A 87 -17.87 -20.93 38.46
CA GLN A 87 -17.72 -22.25 37.85
C GLN A 87 -16.29 -22.73 38.07
N LYS A 88 -16.15 -23.93 38.64
CA LYS A 88 -14.86 -24.64 38.75
C LYS A 88 -14.40 -25.04 37.34
N VAL A 89 -13.56 -24.20 36.72
CA VAL A 89 -13.00 -24.49 35.39
C VAL A 89 -11.54 -24.93 35.53
N ARG A 90 -11.16 -25.98 34.80
CA ARG A 90 -9.77 -26.47 34.74
C ARG A 90 -8.90 -25.58 33.88
N HIS A 91 -7.61 -25.42 34.22
CA HIS A 91 -6.67 -24.63 33.41
C HIS A 91 -6.62 -25.10 31.96
N SER A 92 -6.52 -26.42 31.71
CA SER A 92 -6.56 -27.01 30.37
C SER A 92 -7.83 -26.64 29.60
N LYS A 93 -8.98 -26.53 30.27
CA LYS A 93 -10.25 -26.21 29.62
C LYS A 93 -10.37 -24.74 29.22
N LEU A 94 -9.80 -23.84 30.03
CA LEU A 94 -9.64 -22.45 29.65
C LEU A 94 -8.67 -22.31 28.47
N ALA A 95 -7.55 -23.04 28.48
CA ALA A 95 -6.59 -23.03 27.37
C ALA A 95 -7.24 -23.48 26.05
N GLU A 96 -7.97 -24.60 26.04
CA GLU A 96 -8.77 -25.04 24.89
C GLU A 96 -9.78 -23.98 24.43
N SER A 97 -10.40 -23.26 25.37
CA SER A 97 -11.36 -22.20 25.03
C SER A 97 -10.68 -21.02 24.34
N VAL A 98 -9.44 -20.69 24.73
CA VAL A 98 -8.63 -19.64 24.11
C VAL A 98 -8.14 -20.08 22.72
N GLU A 99 -7.77 -21.35 22.55
CA GLU A 99 -7.45 -21.94 21.25
C GLU A 99 -8.63 -21.88 20.28
N LYS A 100 -9.84 -22.25 20.74
CA LYS A 100 -11.03 -22.15 19.89
C LYS A 100 -11.39 -20.70 19.55
N ALA A 101 -11.10 -19.75 20.44
CA ALA A 101 -11.40 -18.35 20.18
C ALA A 101 -10.66 -17.81 18.95
N ILE A 102 -9.46 -18.30 18.63
CA ILE A 102 -8.74 -17.80 17.44
C ILE A 102 -9.31 -18.32 16.11
N GLU A 103 -10.20 -19.32 16.14
CA GLU A 103 -10.93 -19.79 14.96
C GLU A 103 -12.13 -18.89 14.65
N GLU A 104 -12.63 -18.17 15.67
CA GLU A 104 -13.80 -17.31 15.54
C GLU A 104 -13.43 -15.93 14.97
N LYS A 105 -13.98 -15.60 13.79
CA LYS A 105 -13.74 -14.33 13.09
C LYS A 105 -13.98 -13.07 13.94
N LYS A 106 -14.83 -13.15 14.97
CA LYS A 106 -15.15 -12.02 15.86
C LYS A 106 -13.93 -11.50 16.62
N TYR A 107 -12.95 -12.36 16.91
CA TYR A 107 -11.72 -11.98 17.62
C TYR A 107 -10.56 -11.64 16.68
N LEU A 108 -10.69 -11.93 15.39
CA LEU A 108 -9.60 -11.84 14.42
C LEU A 108 -9.46 -10.48 13.73
N ALA A 109 -10.35 -9.52 14.01
CA ALA A 109 -10.31 -8.16 13.45
C ALA A 109 -10.10 -8.13 11.91
N GLY A 110 -10.80 -9.02 11.20
CA GLY A 110 -10.72 -9.14 9.73
C GLY A 110 -9.58 -10.02 9.20
N ALA A 111 -8.77 -10.63 10.07
CA ALA A 111 -7.78 -11.61 9.66
C ALA A 111 -8.44 -12.92 9.22
N ASP A 112 -7.80 -13.58 8.25
CA ASP A 112 -8.15 -14.94 7.84
C ASP A 112 -7.79 -15.92 8.98
N PRO A 113 -8.76 -16.70 9.51
CA PRO A 113 -8.49 -17.74 10.51
C PRO A 113 -7.41 -18.73 10.09
N SER A 114 -7.32 -19.07 8.79
CA SER A 114 -6.32 -20.03 8.30
C SER A 114 -4.87 -19.50 8.38
N ALA A 115 -4.70 -18.19 8.53
CA ALA A 115 -3.40 -17.55 8.67
C ALA A 115 -3.04 -17.25 10.13
N VAL A 116 -3.87 -17.65 11.09
CA VAL A 116 -3.73 -17.39 12.52
C VAL A 116 -3.60 -18.72 13.26
N GLU A 117 -2.51 -18.88 14.00
CA GLU A 117 -2.24 -20.06 14.81
C GLU A 117 -1.81 -19.62 16.22
N MET A 118 -1.87 -20.53 17.19
CA MET A 118 -1.20 -20.31 18.47
C MET A 118 0.30 -20.53 18.33
N CYS A 119 1.12 -19.66 18.94
CA CYS A 119 2.57 -19.88 19.03
C CYS A 119 2.90 -21.14 19.85
N TYR A 120 2.11 -21.39 20.89
CA TYR A 120 2.18 -22.51 21.81
C TYR A 120 0.81 -22.65 22.52
N PRO A 121 0.46 -23.83 23.07
CA PRO A 121 -0.80 -24.00 23.80
C PRO A 121 -0.91 -22.97 24.94
N PRO A 122 -2.00 -22.19 25.07
CA PRO A 122 -2.13 -21.18 26.11
C PRO A 122 -1.85 -21.74 27.50
N ILE A 123 -1.06 -20.99 28.28
CA ILE A 123 -0.57 -21.43 29.60
C ILE A 123 -1.28 -20.62 30.67
N ILE A 124 -2.06 -21.30 31.50
CA ILE A 124 -2.80 -20.73 32.61
C ILE A 124 -2.38 -21.48 33.87
N GLN A 125 -1.94 -20.74 34.88
CA GLN A 125 -1.44 -21.31 36.14
C GLN A 125 -1.99 -20.49 37.31
N SER A 126 -2.39 -21.17 38.37
CA SER A 126 -2.86 -20.58 39.63
C SER A 126 -2.72 -21.60 40.77
N GLY A 127 -3.02 -21.18 42.01
CA GLY A 127 -3.16 -22.09 43.15
C GLY A 127 -1.85 -22.68 43.67
N GLY A 128 -0.76 -21.91 43.67
CA GLY A 128 0.55 -22.35 44.18
C GLY A 128 1.41 -23.13 43.18
N ASN A 129 0.85 -23.56 42.05
CA ASN A 129 1.54 -24.36 41.04
C ASN A 129 1.95 -23.52 39.84
N TYR A 130 3.14 -22.92 39.89
CA TYR A 130 3.64 -22.03 38.84
C TYR A 130 4.94 -22.54 38.21
N ASN A 131 5.07 -22.36 36.90
CA ASN A 131 6.29 -22.59 36.16
C ASN A 131 6.39 -21.56 35.04
N LEU A 132 7.17 -20.51 35.29
CA LEU A 132 7.28 -19.32 34.43
C LEU A 132 8.17 -19.60 33.20
N LYS A 133 7.75 -20.56 32.39
CA LYS A 133 8.41 -21.00 31.14
C LYS A 133 7.36 -21.23 30.06
N PHE A 134 7.74 -21.06 28.80
CA PHE A 134 6.83 -21.27 27.66
C PHE A 134 6.84 -22.71 27.12
N SER A 135 7.60 -23.61 27.73
CA SER A 135 7.70 -25.03 27.33
C SER A 135 6.78 -25.94 28.13
N VAL A 136 5.94 -25.39 29.01
CA VAL A 136 4.97 -26.14 29.80
C VAL A 136 3.58 -25.97 29.23
N VAL A 137 2.68 -26.87 29.61
CA VAL A 137 1.26 -26.83 29.22
C VAL A 137 0.41 -26.53 30.46
N SER A 138 -0.78 -25.98 30.23
CA SER A 138 -1.79 -25.82 31.28
C SER A 138 -2.15 -27.18 31.89
N ASP A 139 -2.15 -27.27 33.22
CA ASP A 139 -2.44 -28.51 33.92
C ASP A 139 -3.97 -28.81 33.97
N LYS A 140 -4.35 -29.90 34.64
CA LYS A 140 -5.76 -30.30 34.81
C LYS A 140 -6.36 -29.84 36.15
N ASN A 141 -5.64 -29.03 36.92
CA ASN A 141 -6.14 -28.50 38.19
C ASN A 141 -7.21 -27.44 37.91
N HIS A 142 -8.09 -27.25 38.90
CA HIS A 142 -9.08 -26.19 38.83
C HIS A 142 -8.41 -24.83 39.08
N MET A 143 -8.88 -23.81 38.37
CA MET A 143 -8.38 -22.46 38.55
C MET A 143 -8.73 -21.96 39.95
N HIS A 144 -7.71 -21.55 40.68
CA HIS A 144 -7.80 -20.91 41.99
C HIS A 144 -7.84 -19.39 41.82
N PHE A 145 -8.72 -18.75 42.59
CA PHE A 145 -8.89 -17.30 42.59
C PHE A 145 -7.88 -16.65 43.54
N GLY A 146 -6.65 -16.51 43.04
CA GLY A 146 -5.55 -15.78 43.67
C GLY A 146 -4.76 -15.05 42.60
N ALA A 147 -3.46 -15.33 42.47
CA ALA A 147 -2.67 -14.89 41.32
C ALA A 147 -2.81 -15.90 40.16
N ILE A 148 -3.36 -15.46 39.03
CA ILE A 148 -3.58 -16.28 37.84
C ILE A 148 -2.67 -15.76 36.73
N THR A 149 -1.60 -16.50 36.41
CA THR A 149 -0.71 -16.14 35.29
C THR A 149 -1.27 -16.71 34.00
N CYS A 150 -1.45 -15.86 33.00
CA CYS A 150 -1.94 -16.21 31.67
C CYS A 150 -0.90 -15.82 30.62
N ALA A 151 -0.34 -16.81 29.92
CA ALA A 151 0.56 -16.61 28.80
C ALA A 151 -0.08 -17.14 27.51
N MET A 152 -0.11 -16.31 26.49
CA MET A 152 -0.64 -16.67 25.17
C MET A 152 0.13 -15.94 24.07
N GLY A 153 0.33 -16.61 22.95
CA GLY A 153 1.02 -16.04 21.79
C GLY A 153 0.27 -16.37 20.52
N ILE A 154 0.14 -15.38 19.63
CA ILE A 154 -0.50 -15.54 18.33
C ILE A 154 0.56 -15.51 17.24
N ARG A 155 0.50 -16.49 16.35
CA ARG A 155 1.30 -16.59 15.14
C ARG A 155 0.46 -16.18 13.95
N TYR A 156 0.79 -15.06 13.31
CA TYR A 156 0.10 -14.59 12.11
C TYR A 156 1.01 -14.68 10.89
N LYS A 157 0.60 -15.43 9.86
CA LYS A 157 1.41 -15.69 8.67
C LYS A 157 2.85 -16.12 9.04
N SER A 158 2.94 -17.06 9.97
CA SER A 158 4.18 -17.60 10.54
C SER A 158 4.99 -16.67 11.46
N TYR A 159 4.63 -15.39 11.62
CA TYR A 159 5.31 -14.48 12.58
C TYR A 159 4.67 -14.54 13.96
N CYS A 160 5.50 -14.80 14.97
CA CYS A 160 5.10 -14.97 16.35
C CYS A 160 4.90 -13.63 17.08
N SER A 161 4.00 -13.63 18.04
CA SER A 161 3.82 -12.60 19.06
C SER A 161 3.59 -13.26 20.42
N ASN A 162 3.84 -12.54 21.50
CA ASN A 162 3.70 -13.07 22.84
C ASN A 162 3.11 -12.03 23.81
N LEU A 163 2.25 -12.49 24.72
CA LEU A 163 1.63 -11.72 25.77
C LEU A 163 1.57 -12.56 27.05
N VAL A 164 2.00 -11.98 28.16
CA VAL A 164 1.81 -12.56 29.49
C VAL A 164 1.21 -11.52 30.43
N ARG A 165 0.16 -11.91 31.16
CA ARG A 165 -0.47 -11.10 32.19
C ARG A 165 -0.74 -11.95 33.42
N THR A 166 -0.71 -11.31 34.59
CA THR A 166 -1.17 -11.91 35.85
C THR A 166 -2.45 -11.20 36.24
N LEU A 167 -3.56 -11.94 36.32
CA LEU A 167 -4.80 -11.48 36.91
C LEU A 167 -4.74 -11.79 38.40
N MET A 168 -5.25 -10.90 39.24
CA MET A 168 -5.20 -11.04 40.69
C MET A 168 -6.61 -10.89 41.25
N VAL A 169 -7.12 -11.90 41.95
CA VAL A 169 -8.42 -11.81 42.63
C VAL A 169 -8.18 -11.39 44.08
N ASP A 170 -8.85 -10.31 44.50
CA ASP A 170 -8.73 -9.68 45.83
C ASP A 170 -7.28 -9.63 46.35
N PRO A 171 -6.34 -8.99 45.61
CA PRO A 171 -4.92 -9.02 45.95
C PRO A 171 -4.62 -8.27 47.26
N PRO A 172 -3.92 -8.90 48.22
CA PRO A 172 -3.36 -8.20 49.38
C PRO A 172 -2.40 -7.08 48.97
N GLN A 173 -2.21 -6.09 49.84
CA GLN A 173 -1.34 -4.95 49.54
C GLN A 173 0.09 -5.37 49.12
N GLU A 174 0.67 -6.36 49.80
CA GLU A 174 1.99 -6.90 49.47
C GLU A 174 2.04 -7.48 48.04
N MET A 175 0.95 -8.12 47.60
CA MET A 175 0.82 -8.63 46.23
C MET A 175 0.75 -7.47 45.23
N GLN A 176 -0.02 -6.42 45.53
CA GLN A 176 -0.11 -5.24 44.67
C GLN A 176 1.24 -4.52 44.53
N ASP A 177 1.99 -4.41 45.62
CA ASP A 177 3.31 -3.78 45.66
C ASP A 177 4.34 -4.58 44.84
N HIS A 178 4.34 -5.92 44.94
CA HIS A 178 5.17 -6.77 44.10
C HIS A 178 4.82 -6.65 42.62
N TYR A 179 3.53 -6.55 42.28
CA TYR A 179 3.11 -6.36 40.90
C TYR A 179 3.50 -4.98 40.36
N ALA A 180 3.35 -3.92 41.14
CA ALA A 180 3.78 -2.57 40.78
C ALA A 180 5.29 -2.51 40.55
N PHE A 181 6.08 -3.17 41.40
CA PHE A 181 7.53 -3.29 41.22
C PHE A 181 7.88 -4.07 39.94
N LEU A 182 7.13 -5.14 39.63
CA LEU A 182 7.32 -5.89 38.38
C LEU A 182 7.08 -5.03 37.13
N LEU A 183 6.09 -4.13 37.17
CA LEU A 183 5.85 -3.14 36.10
C LEU A 183 7.02 -2.16 35.95
N GLN A 184 7.56 -1.68 37.06
CA GLN A 184 8.72 -0.78 37.07
C GLN A 184 9.96 -1.45 36.46
N LEU A 185 10.23 -2.72 36.78
CA LEU A 185 11.33 -3.48 36.16
C LEU A 185 11.15 -3.60 34.65
N GLN A 186 9.93 -3.84 34.19
CA GLN A 186 9.64 -3.93 32.76
C GLN A 186 9.85 -2.57 32.06
N GLU A 187 9.44 -1.47 32.68
CA GLU A 187 9.66 -0.12 32.14
C GLU A 187 11.14 0.24 32.07
N GLU A 188 11.92 -0.12 33.08
CA GLU A 188 13.37 0.08 33.06
C GLU A 188 14.04 -0.73 31.95
N MET A 189 13.63 -1.99 31.80
CA MET A 189 14.10 -2.84 30.71
C MET A 189 13.84 -2.21 29.32
N LEU A 190 12.66 -1.63 29.09
CA LEU A 190 12.31 -0.97 27.82
C LEU A 190 13.20 0.25 27.54
N LYS A 191 13.57 1.01 28.58
CA LYS A 191 14.50 2.14 28.43
C LYS A 191 15.88 1.68 28.01
N GLU A 192 16.39 0.60 28.58
CA GLU A 192 17.73 0.08 28.28
C GLU A 192 17.83 -0.65 26.94
N MET A 193 16.70 -1.14 26.42
CA MET A 193 16.63 -1.80 25.11
C MET A 193 16.72 -0.83 23.93
N ARG A 194 17.92 -0.26 23.73
CA ARG A 194 18.24 0.66 22.62
C ARG A 194 19.16 0.02 21.60
N HIS A 195 19.20 0.59 20.40
CA HIS A 195 20.18 0.20 19.39
C HIS A 195 21.62 0.31 19.92
N GLY A 196 22.42 -0.75 19.77
CA GLY A 196 23.83 -0.80 20.15
C GLY A 196 24.11 -1.38 21.54
N THR A 197 23.14 -1.35 22.45
CA THR A 197 23.25 -1.93 23.81
C THR A 197 23.41 -3.44 23.76
N LYS A 198 24.24 -4.03 24.62
CA LYS A 198 24.36 -5.49 24.71
C LYS A 198 23.22 -6.07 25.54
N LEU A 199 22.80 -7.29 25.19
CA LEU A 199 21.76 -8.00 25.93
C LEU A 199 22.12 -8.26 27.40
N CYS A 200 23.39 -8.51 27.70
CA CYS A 200 23.88 -8.67 29.07
C CYS A 200 23.78 -7.38 29.89
N ASP A 201 23.94 -6.21 29.25
CA ASP A 201 23.88 -4.91 29.93
C ASP A 201 22.43 -4.56 30.29
N VAL A 202 21.48 -4.83 29.37
CA VAL A 202 20.04 -4.75 29.66
C VAL A 202 19.65 -5.67 30.82
N TYR A 203 20.17 -6.90 30.84
CA TYR A 203 19.95 -7.82 31.96
C TYR A 203 20.53 -7.27 33.26
N GLY A 204 21.77 -6.75 33.23
CA GLY A 204 22.45 -6.16 34.38
C GLY A 204 21.66 -5.02 35.01
N ALA A 205 21.18 -4.07 34.19
CA ALA A 205 20.41 -2.92 34.67
C ALA A 205 19.15 -3.32 35.45
N VAL A 206 18.40 -4.32 34.97
CA VAL A 206 17.23 -4.83 35.68
C VAL A 206 17.62 -5.50 36.99
N MET A 207 18.66 -6.34 36.99
CA MET A 207 19.11 -7.03 38.20
C MET A 207 19.68 -6.05 39.25
N ASP A 208 20.36 -4.99 38.82
CA ASP A 208 20.86 -3.93 39.69
C ASP A 208 19.69 -3.15 40.33
N LEU A 209 18.61 -2.90 39.59
CA LEU A 209 17.40 -2.28 40.12
C LEU A 209 16.73 -3.15 41.19
N VAL A 210 16.64 -4.46 40.97
CA VAL A 210 16.16 -5.42 41.98
C VAL A 210 17.04 -5.40 43.21
N LYS A 211 18.37 -5.47 43.03
CA LYS A 211 19.33 -5.45 44.14
C LYS A 211 19.26 -4.15 44.96
N LYS A 212 18.98 -3.02 44.31
CA LYS A 212 18.90 -1.70 44.95
C LYS A 212 17.62 -1.49 45.74
N GLN A 213 16.47 -1.93 45.22
CA GLN A 213 15.17 -1.62 45.83
C GLN A 213 14.57 -2.78 46.65
N LYS A 214 14.73 -4.02 46.17
CA LYS A 214 14.07 -5.23 46.72
C LYS A 214 15.04 -6.44 46.67
N PRO A 215 16.16 -6.41 47.41
CA PRO A 215 17.19 -7.46 47.34
C PRO A 215 16.67 -8.87 47.67
N GLU A 216 15.62 -8.98 48.48
CA GLU A 216 14.94 -10.23 48.83
C GLU A 216 14.34 -10.95 47.61
N LEU A 217 13.97 -10.20 46.56
CA LEU A 217 13.37 -10.73 45.34
C LEU A 217 14.39 -11.22 44.30
N LEU A 218 15.70 -11.00 44.53
CA LEU A 218 16.76 -11.44 43.61
C LEU A 218 16.77 -12.95 43.36
N SER A 219 16.46 -13.74 44.40
CA SER A 219 16.40 -15.20 44.29
C SER A 219 15.13 -15.71 43.60
N LYS A 220 14.11 -14.84 43.50
CA LYS A 220 12.76 -15.17 43.03
C LYS A 220 12.53 -14.75 41.58
N ILE A 221 13.37 -13.86 41.03
CA ILE A 221 13.23 -13.37 39.66
C ILE A 221 13.56 -14.44 38.62
N THR A 222 12.86 -14.40 37.48
CA THR A 222 13.16 -15.24 36.32
C THR A 222 14.59 -15.07 35.83
N LYS A 223 15.31 -16.20 35.66
CA LYS A 223 16.72 -16.22 35.21
C LYS A 223 16.95 -15.60 33.82
N ASN A 224 15.95 -15.64 32.94
CA ASN A 224 15.97 -15.01 31.62
C ASN A 224 14.86 -13.97 31.57
N LEU A 225 15.14 -12.78 31.05
CA LEU A 225 14.18 -11.66 31.02
C LEU A 225 13.46 -11.51 29.67
N GLY A 226 13.72 -12.42 28.73
CA GLY A 226 13.14 -12.37 27.40
C GLY A 226 13.99 -13.08 26.36
N PHE A 227 13.55 -13.00 25.11
CA PHE A 227 14.25 -13.56 23.95
C PHE A 227 13.79 -12.88 22.67
N ALA A 228 14.64 -12.88 21.64
CA ALA A 228 14.23 -12.44 20.32
C ALA A 228 13.17 -13.38 19.74
N MET A 229 12.27 -12.81 18.95
CA MET A 229 11.12 -13.49 18.38
C MET A 229 10.90 -13.03 16.93
N GLY A 230 10.50 -13.95 16.08
CA GLY A 230 10.27 -13.69 14.65
C GLY A 230 9.40 -14.79 14.05
N ILE A 231 9.93 -15.49 13.04
CA ILE A 231 9.28 -16.71 12.52
C ILE A 231 9.33 -17.82 13.57
N GLU A 232 10.48 -17.98 14.23
CA GLU A 232 10.61 -18.80 15.43
C GLU A 232 10.05 -18.04 16.64
N PHE A 233 9.37 -18.78 17.51
CA PHE A 233 8.83 -18.21 18.75
C PHE A 233 9.95 -17.74 19.69
N ARG A 234 11.03 -18.53 19.79
CA ARG A 234 12.15 -18.26 20.71
C ARG A 234 13.50 -18.49 20.04
N GLU A 235 14.19 -17.41 19.75
CA GLU A 235 15.56 -17.43 19.26
C GLU A 235 16.55 -17.75 20.39
N GLY A 236 17.09 -18.97 20.39
CA GLY A 236 17.92 -19.48 21.48
C GLY A 236 19.28 -18.77 21.66
N SER A 237 19.81 -18.14 20.60
CA SER A 237 21.05 -17.34 20.65
C SER A 237 20.83 -15.92 21.16
N LEU A 238 19.59 -15.42 21.14
CA LEU A 238 19.24 -14.04 21.47
C LEU A 238 18.34 -13.98 22.71
N VAL A 239 18.67 -14.78 23.73
CA VAL A 239 18.03 -14.76 25.05
C VAL A 239 18.64 -13.65 25.90
N ILE A 240 17.80 -12.89 26.59
CA ILE A 240 18.23 -11.81 27.50
C ILE A 240 18.64 -12.43 28.83
N ASN A 241 19.96 -12.56 29.04
CA ASN A 241 20.58 -13.12 30.23
C ASN A 241 21.98 -12.50 30.46
N SER A 242 22.60 -12.80 31.59
CA SER A 242 23.90 -12.25 31.99
C SER A 242 25.08 -12.60 31.06
N LYS A 243 24.96 -13.62 30.22
CA LYS A 243 26.06 -14.13 29.38
C LYS A 243 26.02 -13.62 27.94
N ASN A 244 24.91 -13.02 27.51
CA ASN A 244 24.69 -12.74 26.11
C ASN A 244 25.32 -11.41 25.66
N GLN A 245 26.38 -11.50 24.86
CA GLN A 245 27.16 -10.35 24.37
C GLN A 245 26.60 -9.73 23.08
N HIS A 246 25.52 -10.28 22.50
CA HIS A 246 24.93 -9.72 21.29
C HIS A 246 24.40 -8.30 21.51
N ARG A 247 24.65 -7.44 20.53
CA ARG A 247 24.15 -6.05 20.51
C ARG A 247 22.79 -5.96 19.84
N LEU A 248 21.90 -5.22 20.47
CA LEU A 248 20.58 -4.89 19.94
C LEU A 248 20.71 -4.06 18.66
N LYS A 249 19.89 -4.39 17.66
CA LYS A 249 19.80 -3.68 16.38
C LYS A 249 18.39 -3.19 16.15
N LYS A 250 18.27 -2.00 15.55
CA LYS A 250 16.99 -1.46 15.05
C LYS A 250 16.26 -2.52 14.25
N GLY A 251 14.96 -2.68 14.51
CA GLY A 251 14.08 -3.61 13.81
C GLY A 251 14.06 -5.03 14.38
N MET A 252 14.91 -5.34 15.39
CA MET A 252 14.78 -6.59 16.14
C MET A 252 13.51 -6.57 16.98
N VAL A 253 12.85 -7.73 17.06
CA VAL A 253 11.66 -7.93 17.89
C VAL A 253 11.97 -8.89 19.01
N PHE A 254 11.53 -8.54 20.22
CA PHE A 254 11.73 -9.34 21.42
C PHE A 254 10.40 -9.61 22.11
N SER A 255 10.28 -10.79 22.70
CA SER A 255 9.35 -11.02 23.80
C SER A 255 10.10 -10.74 25.09
N ILE A 256 9.78 -9.63 25.75
CA ILE A 256 10.26 -9.35 27.11
C ILE A 256 9.33 -10.05 28.09
N ASN A 257 9.89 -10.77 29.06
CA ASN A 257 9.12 -11.50 30.05
C ASN A 257 9.86 -11.44 31.39
N VAL A 258 9.24 -10.82 32.39
CA VAL A 258 9.80 -10.68 33.74
C VAL A 258 8.79 -11.25 34.72
N GLY A 259 9.26 -12.06 35.66
CA GLY A 259 8.39 -12.61 36.69
C GLY A 259 9.13 -12.96 37.97
N PHE A 260 8.35 -13.15 39.02
CA PHE A 260 8.77 -13.66 40.31
C PHE A 260 8.03 -14.96 40.60
N SER A 261 8.75 -16.02 40.97
CA SER A 261 8.16 -17.28 41.45
C SER A 261 8.34 -17.45 42.94
N ASP A 262 7.61 -18.38 43.54
CA ASP A 262 7.80 -18.81 44.93
C ASP A 262 7.68 -17.66 45.96
N LEU A 263 6.73 -16.75 45.73
CA LEU A 263 6.43 -15.65 46.65
C LEU A 263 5.47 -16.14 47.75
N PRO A 264 5.78 -15.90 49.04
CA PRO A 264 4.90 -16.28 50.13
C PRO A 264 3.72 -15.31 50.25
N ASN A 265 2.52 -15.85 50.44
CA ASN A 265 1.34 -15.08 50.82
C ASN A 265 1.00 -15.37 52.28
N ARG A 266 1.20 -14.38 53.14
CA ARG A 266 1.00 -14.52 54.60
C ARG A 266 -0.47 -14.67 54.99
N GLU A 267 -1.39 -14.18 54.16
CA GLU A 267 -2.84 -14.24 54.40
C GLU A 267 -3.47 -15.54 53.90
N GLY A 268 -2.72 -16.37 53.17
CA GLY A 268 -3.19 -17.62 52.61
C GLY A 268 -3.48 -18.68 53.67
N LYS A 269 -4.75 -19.11 53.78
CA LYS A 269 -5.17 -20.14 54.74
C LYS A 269 -4.99 -21.53 54.16
N LYS A 270 -5.32 -21.69 52.87
CA LYS A 270 -5.21 -22.97 52.15
C LYS A 270 -3.82 -23.16 51.55
N PRO A 271 -3.35 -24.41 51.35
CA PRO A 271 -2.05 -24.66 50.73
C PRO A 271 -1.89 -24.00 49.35
N GLU A 272 -2.98 -23.93 48.57
CA GLU A 272 -3.06 -23.29 47.26
C GLU A 272 -2.89 -21.77 47.31
N GLU A 273 -3.16 -21.16 48.47
CA GLU A 273 -3.09 -19.71 48.69
C GLU A 273 -1.75 -19.26 49.27
N LYS A 274 -0.96 -20.17 49.84
CA LYS A 274 0.29 -19.85 50.58
C LYS A 274 1.43 -19.37 49.68
N THR A 275 1.41 -19.74 48.41
CA THR A 275 2.46 -19.41 47.46
C THR A 275 1.82 -18.84 46.19
N TYR A 276 2.41 -17.78 45.65
CA TYR A 276 2.01 -17.22 44.37
C TYR A 276 3.21 -16.90 43.48
N ALA A 277 2.92 -16.62 42.22
CA ALA A 277 3.88 -16.11 41.25
C ALA A 277 3.25 -14.97 40.46
N MET A 278 4.09 -14.10 39.92
CA MET A 278 3.70 -13.04 39.02
C MET A 278 4.52 -13.11 37.76
N PHE A 279 3.87 -12.91 36.62
CA PHE A 279 4.53 -12.94 35.34
C PHE A 279 3.90 -11.91 34.41
N ILE A 280 4.76 -11.10 33.80
CA ILE A 280 4.37 -10.12 32.79
C ILE A 280 5.26 -10.27 31.57
N GLY A 281 4.66 -10.05 30.40
CA GLY A 281 5.39 -10.14 29.16
C GLY A 281 4.68 -9.45 28.02
N ASP A 282 5.47 -8.86 27.13
CA ASP A 282 5.02 -8.06 26.01
C ASP A 282 5.93 -8.29 24.81
N THR A 283 5.38 -8.05 23.61
CA THR A 283 6.15 -8.03 22.38
C THR A 283 6.63 -6.62 22.10
N VAL A 284 7.93 -6.43 21.90
CA VAL A 284 8.56 -5.12 21.76
C VAL A 284 9.43 -5.05 20.51
N LEU A 285 9.48 -3.87 19.90
CA LEU A 285 10.31 -3.53 18.76
C LEU A 285 11.46 -2.63 19.21
N VAL A 286 12.70 -2.97 18.83
CA VAL A 286 13.85 -2.11 19.06
C VAL A 286 13.86 -1.01 18.01
N ASP A 287 13.75 0.23 18.46
CA ASP A 287 13.78 1.42 17.61
C ASP A 287 15.20 1.91 17.33
N GLU A 288 15.32 2.87 16.42
CA GLU A 288 16.59 3.52 16.07
C GLU A 288 17.04 4.47 17.18
N GLU A 289 16.11 5.29 17.66
CA GLU A 289 16.33 6.28 18.71
C GLU A 289 15.25 6.11 19.77
N GLY A 290 15.65 6.17 21.05
CA GLY A 290 14.74 6.07 22.19
C GLY A 290 14.53 4.65 22.75
N PRO A 291 13.59 4.50 23.70
CA PRO A 291 13.20 3.21 24.29
C PRO A 291 12.53 2.28 23.28
N ALA A 292 12.51 0.97 23.55
CA ALA A 292 11.81 0.01 22.71
C ALA A 292 10.28 0.24 22.71
N THR A 293 9.66 0.20 21.51
CA THR A 293 8.21 0.34 21.36
C THR A 293 7.47 -0.95 21.71
N VAL A 294 6.48 -0.87 22.59
CA VAL A 294 5.57 -1.98 22.93
C VAL A 294 4.53 -2.16 21.83
N LEU A 295 4.42 -3.37 21.29
CA LEU A 295 3.47 -3.69 20.22
C LEU A 295 2.16 -4.31 20.75
N THR A 296 2.16 -4.86 21.96
CA THR A 296 1.00 -5.48 22.62
C THR A 296 0.18 -4.46 23.41
N ALA A 297 -1.01 -4.12 22.93
CA ALA A 297 -1.87 -3.08 23.51
C ALA A 297 -2.86 -3.61 24.57
N VAL A 298 -2.37 -4.25 25.63
CA VAL A 298 -3.21 -4.73 26.76
C VAL A 298 -2.83 -4.00 28.04
N LYS A 299 -3.82 -3.32 28.66
CA LYS A 299 -3.64 -2.60 29.92
C LYS A 299 -3.12 -3.55 31.01
N LYS A 300 -2.22 -3.04 31.85
CA LYS A 300 -1.46 -3.83 32.83
C LYS A 300 -1.33 -3.16 34.20
N LYS A 301 -2.07 -2.07 34.47
CA LYS A 301 -2.09 -1.47 35.82
C LYS A 301 -2.92 -2.36 36.75
N VAL A 302 -2.67 -2.31 38.06
CA VAL A 302 -3.42 -3.08 39.08
C VAL A 302 -4.93 -2.91 38.90
N LYS A 303 -5.44 -1.69 38.70
CA LYS A 303 -6.86 -1.42 38.43
C LYS A 303 -7.47 -2.12 37.20
N ASN A 304 -6.66 -2.68 36.32
CA ASN A 304 -7.11 -3.36 35.11
C ASN A 304 -6.99 -4.89 35.19
N VAL A 305 -6.14 -5.40 36.08
CA VAL A 305 -5.87 -6.84 36.23
C VAL A 305 -6.29 -7.37 37.60
N GLY A 306 -6.57 -6.47 38.54
CA GLY A 306 -7.22 -6.76 39.82
C GLY A 306 -8.71 -6.99 39.61
N ILE A 307 -9.20 -8.08 40.17
CA ILE A 307 -10.61 -8.47 40.21
C ILE A 307 -10.99 -8.38 41.68
N PHE A 308 -11.81 -7.38 42.03
CA PHE A 308 -12.33 -7.22 43.37
C PHE A 308 -13.73 -7.83 43.42
N LEU A 309 -13.90 -8.90 44.20
CA LEU A 309 -15.21 -9.49 44.39
C LEU A 309 -15.99 -8.58 45.33
N LYS A 310 -17.04 -7.92 44.81
CA LYS A 310 -18.02 -7.25 45.68
C LYS A 310 -18.69 -8.34 46.52
N ASN A 311 -18.62 -8.22 47.84
CA ASN A 311 -19.56 -8.93 48.71
C ASN A 311 -20.97 -8.47 48.33
N GLU A 312 -21.94 -9.37 48.31
CA GLU A 312 -23.33 -9.11 47.91
C GLU A 312 -24.08 -8.12 48.84
N ASP A 313 -23.39 -7.41 49.74
CA ASP A 313 -23.96 -6.51 50.74
C ASP A 313 -23.59 -5.02 50.56
N GLU A 314 -22.90 -4.64 49.47
CA GLU A 314 -22.64 -3.22 49.15
C GLU A 314 -23.07 -2.88 47.71
N GLU A 315 -24.39 -2.68 47.55
CA GLU A 315 -24.93 -1.83 46.51
C GLU A 315 -24.57 -0.37 46.85
N GLU A 316 -23.76 0.28 46.03
CA GLU A 316 -23.96 1.69 45.71
C GLU A 316 -23.23 2.08 44.42
N GLU A 317 -23.79 3.15 43.86
CA GLU A 317 -23.75 3.67 42.49
C GLU A 317 -22.39 4.25 42.10
N GLU A 318 -22.14 4.34 40.78
CA GLU A 318 -21.60 5.56 40.15
C GLU A 318 -21.55 5.37 38.63
N GLU A 319 -22.48 6.04 37.92
CA GLU A 319 -22.34 6.39 36.51
C GLU A 319 -21.72 7.79 36.43
N GLU A 320 -20.48 7.92 35.93
CA GLU A 320 -19.96 9.22 35.51
C GLU A 320 -20.06 9.38 33.99
N LYS A 321 -20.82 10.41 33.59
CA LYS A 321 -20.84 11.05 32.28
C LYS A 321 -19.78 12.16 32.28
N ASP A 322 -18.86 12.14 31.32
CA ASP A 322 -17.98 13.29 31.06
C ASP A 322 -18.62 14.23 30.02
N GLU A 323 -18.99 15.42 30.48
CA GLU A 323 -19.33 16.58 29.64
C GLU A 323 -18.06 17.36 29.25
N ALA A 324 -18.05 17.89 28.02
CA ALA A 324 -17.01 18.78 27.52
C ALA A 324 -17.46 20.23 27.71
N GLU A 325 -16.68 21.03 28.45
CA GLU A 325 -16.87 22.49 28.54
C GLU A 325 -15.85 23.26 27.70
N ASP A 326 -16.43 24.17 26.91
CA ASP A 326 -15.86 25.27 26.15
C ASP A 326 -15.47 26.41 27.11
N LEU A 327 -14.27 26.97 27.00
CA LEU A 327 -13.86 28.13 27.81
C LEU A 327 -13.29 29.26 26.95
N LEU A 328 -14.17 30.20 26.58
CA LEU A 328 -13.83 31.53 26.06
C LEU A 328 -13.94 32.56 27.21
N GLY A 329 -12.89 33.37 27.43
CA GLY A 329 -13.11 34.68 28.06
C GLY A 329 -11.96 35.36 28.80
N ARG A 330 -11.42 36.40 28.14
CA ARG A 330 -11.07 37.74 28.68
C ARG A 330 -9.83 37.93 29.55
N SER A 331 -8.94 38.81 29.06
CA SER A 331 -8.25 39.76 29.94
C SER A 331 -8.08 41.13 29.27
N SER A 332 -8.24 42.17 30.08
CA SER A 332 -8.34 43.60 29.79
C SER A 332 -6.99 44.32 29.75
N ARG A 333 -6.91 45.47 29.05
CA ARG A 333 -6.28 46.77 29.44
C ARG A 333 -6.47 47.79 28.29
N ALA A 334 -7.17 48.91 28.52
CA ALA A 334 -6.67 50.28 28.81
C ALA A 334 -5.98 50.94 27.59
N ALA A 335 -6.19 52.19 27.15
CA ALA A 335 -6.90 53.36 27.69
C ALA A 335 -7.16 54.42 26.58
N LEU A 336 -8.24 55.20 26.77
CA LEU A 336 -8.47 56.65 26.54
C LEU A 336 -8.25 57.36 25.17
N LEU A 337 -9.26 58.21 24.89
CA LEU A 337 -9.57 59.05 23.72
C LEU A 337 -8.86 60.43 23.70
N THR A 338 -8.81 61.05 22.50
CA THR A 338 -9.06 62.49 22.10
C THR A 338 -8.06 62.91 21.00
N GLU A 339 -8.28 63.85 20.07
CA GLU A 339 -9.41 64.49 19.40
C GLU A 339 -8.87 65.06 18.06
N ARG A 340 -9.75 65.13 17.05
CA ARG A 340 -9.81 66.06 15.89
C ARG A 340 -8.63 67.00 15.59
N THR A 341 -8.09 66.94 14.37
CA THR A 341 -8.13 68.04 13.36
C THR A 341 -7.60 67.61 11.98
N ARG A 342 -8.21 68.15 10.91
CA ARG A 342 -7.82 68.03 9.49
C ARG A 342 -6.38 68.45 9.26
N ASN A 343 -5.65 67.73 8.40
CA ASN A 343 -4.66 68.30 7.47
C ASN A 343 -4.43 67.34 6.30
N GLU A 344 -4.26 67.91 5.11
CA GLU A 344 -4.14 67.22 3.82
C GLU A 344 -2.94 66.26 3.80
N LEU A 345 -3.16 65.04 3.29
CA LEU A 345 -2.13 64.01 3.13
C LEU A 345 -1.06 64.50 2.16
N THR A 346 0.16 64.68 2.67
CA THR A 346 1.32 65.08 1.88
C THR A 346 1.71 63.97 0.88
N ALA A 347 2.33 64.36 -0.24
CA ALA A 347 2.71 63.44 -1.33
C ALA A 347 3.64 62.28 -0.89
N GLU A 348 4.29 62.43 0.26
CA GLU A 348 5.16 61.43 0.87
C GLU A 348 4.37 60.33 1.60
N GLU A 349 3.26 60.66 2.24
CA GLU A 349 2.34 59.67 2.82
C GLU A 349 1.61 58.86 1.76
N LYS A 350 1.24 59.46 0.62
CA LYS A 350 0.71 58.72 -0.53
C LYS A 350 1.72 57.73 -1.10
N ARG A 351 3.01 58.11 -1.17
CA ARG A 351 4.09 57.23 -1.60
C ARG A 351 4.29 56.06 -0.63
N ARG A 352 4.22 56.33 0.68
CA ARG A 352 4.34 55.31 1.72
C ARG A 352 3.12 54.38 1.78
N ALA A 353 1.92 54.91 1.57
CA ALA A 353 0.70 54.13 1.45
C ALA A 353 0.74 53.22 0.22
N HIS A 354 1.19 53.76 -0.93
CA HIS A 354 1.32 52.98 -2.16
C HIS A 354 2.42 51.91 -2.08
N GLN A 355 3.58 52.20 -1.48
CA GLN A 355 4.61 51.17 -1.22
C GLN A 355 4.11 50.09 -0.25
N LYS A 356 3.29 50.46 0.74
CA LYS A 356 2.67 49.52 1.66
C LYS A 356 1.64 48.64 0.95
N GLU A 357 0.85 49.23 0.05
CA GLU A 357 -0.13 48.54 -0.80
C GLU A 357 0.56 47.56 -1.76
N LEU A 358 1.66 47.99 -2.40
CA LEU A 358 2.49 47.15 -3.26
C LEU A 358 3.10 45.98 -2.47
N ALA A 359 3.56 46.23 -1.25
CA ALA A 359 4.09 45.19 -0.37
C ALA A 359 3.00 44.19 0.07
N THR A 360 1.76 44.64 0.29
CA THR A 360 0.62 43.73 0.51
C THR A 360 0.27 42.92 -0.72
N GLN A 361 0.27 43.52 -1.91
CA GLN A 361 0.04 42.79 -3.17
C GLN A 361 1.15 41.76 -3.44
N LEU A 362 2.42 42.11 -3.20
CA LEU A 362 3.55 41.18 -3.32
C LEU A 362 3.47 40.05 -2.31
N ASN A 363 3.04 40.34 -1.08
CA ASN A 363 2.81 39.32 -0.05
C ASN A 363 1.58 38.44 -0.36
N GLU A 364 0.53 38.99 -0.98
CA GLU A 364 -0.62 38.23 -1.45
C GLU A 364 -0.27 37.34 -2.65
N GLU A 365 0.51 37.85 -3.60
CA GLU A 365 0.99 37.06 -4.75
C GLU A 365 1.99 35.99 -4.29
N ALA A 366 2.87 36.30 -3.33
CA ALA A 366 3.75 35.31 -2.69
C ALA A 366 2.95 34.28 -1.89
N ARG A 367 1.90 34.69 -1.17
CA ARG A 367 0.94 33.77 -0.54
C ARG A 367 0.26 32.92 -1.60
N ARG A 368 -0.16 33.48 -2.73
CA ARG A 368 -0.83 32.75 -3.82
C ARG A 368 0.12 31.72 -4.43
N ARG A 369 1.38 32.06 -4.71
CA ARG A 369 2.43 31.12 -5.14
C ARG A 369 2.73 30.04 -4.09
N LEU A 370 2.73 30.40 -2.79
CA LEU A 370 2.95 29.44 -1.70
C LEU A 370 1.73 28.54 -1.48
N THR A 371 0.53 29.03 -1.76
CA THR A 371 -0.74 28.28 -1.71
C THR A 371 -0.90 27.41 -2.95
N GLU A 372 -0.38 27.82 -4.11
CA GLU A 372 -0.24 26.98 -5.31
C GLU A 372 0.81 25.88 -5.09
N GLN A 373 1.93 26.16 -4.40
CA GLN A 373 2.90 25.13 -3.98
C GLN A 373 2.40 24.21 -2.84
N LYS A 374 1.50 24.67 -1.98
CA LYS A 374 0.93 23.87 -0.87
C LYS A 374 -0.52 23.39 -1.13
N GLY A 375 -1.03 23.61 -2.34
CA GLY A 375 -2.45 23.45 -2.68
C GLY A 375 -2.71 22.76 -4.01
N GLU A 376 -1.74 22.05 -4.59
CA GLU A 376 -2.02 20.90 -5.44
C GLU A 376 -2.10 19.64 -4.57
N GLN A 377 -3.13 19.55 -3.72
CA GLN A 377 -3.86 18.29 -3.75
C GLN A 377 -4.48 18.24 -5.14
N GLN A 378 -3.73 17.70 -6.11
CA GLN A 378 -4.37 17.09 -7.26
C GLN A 378 -5.47 16.23 -6.65
N ILE A 379 -6.72 16.63 -6.87
CA ILE A 379 -7.81 15.67 -6.94
C ILE A 379 -7.44 14.83 -8.17
N GLN A 380 -6.46 13.94 -8.01
CA GLN A 380 -6.36 12.74 -8.79
C GLN A 380 -7.68 12.09 -8.51
N LYS A 381 -8.62 12.24 -9.45
CA LYS A 381 -9.76 11.35 -9.56
C LYS A 381 -9.20 9.97 -9.29
N ALA A 382 -9.62 9.39 -8.16
CA ALA A 382 -9.10 8.13 -7.69
C ALA A 382 -9.08 7.17 -8.87
N ARG A 383 -7.88 6.87 -9.37
CA ARG A 383 -7.67 5.89 -10.44
C ARG A 383 -8.53 4.70 -10.05
N LYS A 384 -9.49 4.30 -10.91
CA LYS A 384 -10.39 3.18 -10.58
C LYS A 384 -9.50 2.05 -10.09
N SER A 385 -9.68 1.67 -8.83
CA SER A 385 -8.75 0.80 -8.15
C SER A 385 -8.64 -0.50 -8.95
N ASN A 386 -7.43 -0.86 -9.39
CA ASN A 386 -7.11 -2.10 -10.13
C ASN A 386 -7.24 -3.35 -9.23
N ILE A 387 -8.31 -3.43 -8.44
CA ILE A 387 -8.59 -4.46 -7.45
C ILE A 387 -9.50 -5.48 -8.11
N SER A 388 -9.07 -6.74 -8.16
CA SER A 388 -9.87 -7.84 -8.69
C SER A 388 -11.21 -8.00 -7.96
N TYR A 389 -11.16 -8.20 -6.64
CA TYR A 389 -12.37 -8.33 -5.80
C TYR A 389 -12.14 -7.61 -4.48
N LYS A 390 -13.12 -6.79 -4.06
CA LYS A 390 -13.10 -6.14 -2.75
C LYS A 390 -13.60 -7.06 -1.63
N ASN A 391 -14.56 -7.92 -1.97
CA ASN A 391 -15.21 -8.83 -1.03
C ASN A 391 -15.22 -10.26 -1.59
N PRO A 392 -15.07 -11.29 -0.75
CA PRO A 392 -15.17 -12.70 -1.18
C PRO A 392 -16.51 -13.06 -1.83
N ALA A 393 -17.59 -12.35 -1.48
CA ALA A 393 -18.91 -12.57 -2.06
C ALA A 393 -18.97 -12.25 -3.57
N LEU A 394 -18.05 -11.42 -4.07
CA LEU A 394 -17.97 -11.07 -5.49
C LEU A 394 -17.19 -12.11 -6.30
N MET A 395 -16.50 -13.05 -5.64
CA MET A 395 -15.77 -14.11 -6.32
C MET A 395 -16.76 -15.11 -6.95
N PRO A 396 -16.64 -15.42 -8.25
CA PRO A 396 -17.49 -16.40 -8.92
C PRO A 396 -17.42 -17.75 -8.22
N LYS A 397 -18.58 -18.42 -8.10
CA LYS A 397 -18.70 -19.77 -7.50
C LYS A 397 -18.81 -20.87 -8.55
N GLU A 398 -18.25 -20.61 -9.74
CA GLU A 398 -18.28 -21.52 -10.88
C GLU A 398 -17.61 -22.87 -10.58
N PRO A 399 -18.13 -24.00 -11.13
CA PRO A 399 -17.54 -25.33 -10.93
C PRO A 399 -16.07 -25.40 -11.33
N HIS A 400 -15.69 -24.66 -12.38
CA HIS A 400 -14.31 -24.54 -12.84
C HIS A 400 -13.34 -24.12 -11.72
N ILE A 401 -13.76 -23.22 -10.83
CA ILE A 401 -12.91 -22.74 -9.72
C ILE A 401 -12.79 -23.81 -8.63
N ARG A 402 -13.87 -24.58 -8.39
CA ARG A 402 -13.87 -25.71 -7.44
C ARG A 402 -13.01 -26.88 -7.94
N GLU A 403 -13.02 -27.11 -9.25
CA GLU A 403 -12.22 -28.11 -9.95
C GLU A 403 -10.78 -27.65 -10.22
N MET A 404 -10.37 -26.49 -9.70
CA MET A 404 -9.00 -25.98 -9.85
C MET A 404 -8.59 -25.74 -11.30
N LYS A 405 -9.56 -25.35 -12.14
CA LYS A 405 -9.36 -24.90 -13.51
C LYS A 405 -9.16 -23.38 -13.53
N ILE A 406 -8.33 -22.90 -14.45
CA ILE A 406 -8.17 -21.47 -14.71
C ILE A 406 -9.52 -20.89 -15.17
N TYR A 407 -9.94 -19.81 -14.55
CA TYR A 407 -11.19 -19.12 -14.88
C TYR A 407 -10.94 -17.64 -15.09
N ILE A 408 -11.63 -17.03 -16.06
CA ILE A 408 -11.51 -15.60 -16.35
C ILE A 408 -12.85 -14.93 -16.12
N ASP A 409 -12.88 -14.02 -15.16
CA ASP A 409 -14.02 -13.15 -14.94
C ASP A 409 -13.89 -11.92 -15.83
N LYS A 410 -14.70 -11.87 -16.89
CA LYS A 410 -14.72 -10.77 -17.86
C LYS A 410 -15.30 -9.48 -17.27
N LYS A 411 -16.12 -9.55 -16.21
CA LYS A 411 -16.77 -8.39 -15.61
C LYS A 411 -15.82 -7.60 -14.72
N TYR A 412 -15.03 -8.33 -13.93
CA TYR A 412 -14.01 -7.75 -13.05
C TYR A 412 -12.60 -7.77 -13.65
N GLU A 413 -12.47 -8.20 -14.91
CA GLU A 413 -11.22 -8.22 -15.67
C GLU A 413 -10.08 -8.89 -14.88
N THR A 414 -10.39 -10.05 -14.30
CA THR A 414 -9.49 -10.78 -13.41
C THR A 414 -9.39 -12.23 -13.83
N VAL A 415 -8.19 -12.77 -13.73
CA VAL A 415 -7.86 -14.17 -14.00
C VAL A 415 -7.75 -14.87 -12.65
N ILE A 416 -8.56 -15.91 -12.43
CA ILE A 416 -8.52 -16.74 -11.23
C ILE A 416 -7.71 -17.98 -11.55
N MET A 417 -6.62 -18.17 -10.81
CA MET A 417 -5.66 -19.24 -11.06
C MET A 417 -5.32 -19.99 -9.78
N PRO A 418 -5.19 -21.32 -9.82
CA PRO A 418 -4.85 -22.13 -8.65
C PRO A 418 -3.36 -22.02 -8.32
N VAL A 419 -3.00 -21.30 -7.25
CA VAL A 419 -1.64 -21.25 -6.71
C VAL A 419 -1.54 -22.30 -5.60
N PHE A 420 -0.89 -23.43 -5.90
CA PHE A 420 -0.72 -24.56 -4.97
C PHE A 420 -1.99 -24.96 -4.20
N GLY A 421 -3.11 -25.12 -4.91
CA GLY A 421 -4.36 -25.50 -4.26
C GLY A 421 -5.28 -24.33 -3.88
N ILE A 422 -4.87 -23.08 -4.10
CA ILE A 422 -5.62 -21.88 -3.71
C ILE A 422 -6.02 -21.07 -4.93
N ALA A 423 -7.33 -20.94 -5.19
CA ALA A 423 -7.86 -20.12 -6.27
C ALA A 423 -7.61 -18.63 -6.00
N THR A 424 -6.58 -18.07 -6.64
CA THR A 424 -6.10 -16.72 -6.42
C THR A 424 -6.47 -15.81 -7.60
N PRO A 425 -7.18 -14.69 -7.38
CA PRO A 425 -7.52 -13.75 -8.43
C PRO A 425 -6.37 -12.78 -8.72
N PHE A 426 -6.05 -12.60 -10.00
CA PHE A 426 -5.07 -11.65 -10.51
C PHE A 426 -5.71 -10.70 -11.51
N HIS A 427 -5.67 -9.40 -11.23
CA HIS A 427 -6.20 -8.40 -12.14
C HIS A 427 -5.37 -8.35 -13.43
N ILE A 428 -6.01 -8.15 -14.58
CA ILE A 428 -5.35 -8.16 -15.90
C ILE A 428 -4.25 -7.10 -15.98
N ALA A 429 -4.40 -5.96 -15.28
CA ALA A 429 -3.38 -4.91 -15.20
C ALA A 429 -2.04 -5.38 -14.59
N THR A 430 -2.04 -6.43 -13.76
CA THR A 430 -0.80 -6.97 -13.16
C THR A 430 -0.09 -7.96 -14.09
N ILE A 431 -0.73 -8.38 -15.17
CA ILE A 431 -0.18 -9.37 -16.11
C ILE A 431 0.50 -8.63 -17.27
N LYS A 432 1.79 -8.88 -17.46
CA LYS A 432 2.62 -8.29 -18.52
C LYS A 432 2.31 -8.90 -19.88
N ASN A 433 2.44 -10.22 -19.98
CA ASN A 433 2.15 -10.98 -21.20
C ASN A 433 1.86 -12.45 -20.86
N ILE A 434 1.37 -13.17 -21.86
CA ILE A 434 1.07 -14.60 -21.77
C ILE A 434 1.60 -15.31 -23.01
N SER A 435 2.22 -16.46 -22.82
CA SER A 435 2.77 -17.32 -23.88
C SER A 435 2.34 -18.77 -23.66
N MET A 436 2.09 -19.49 -24.75
CA MET A 436 1.72 -20.90 -24.73
C MET A 436 2.72 -21.67 -25.59
N SER A 437 3.22 -22.80 -25.09
CA SER A 437 4.05 -23.75 -25.83
C SER A 437 3.47 -25.16 -25.68
N VAL A 438 3.70 -26.01 -26.67
CA VAL A 438 3.26 -27.41 -26.68
C VAL A 438 4.49 -28.26 -26.92
N GLU A 439 4.80 -29.17 -25.98
CA GLU A 439 5.94 -30.08 -26.06
C GLU A 439 5.44 -31.51 -25.84
N GLY A 440 5.38 -32.29 -26.93
CA GLY A 440 4.83 -33.65 -26.91
C GLY A 440 3.40 -33.71 -26.39
N ASP A 441 3.19 -34.52 -25.35
CA ASP A 441 1.88 -34.74 -24.73
C ASP A 441 1.46 -33.67 -23.72
N TYR A 442 2.24 -32.59 -23.54
CA TYR A 442 1.94 -31.54 -22.56
C TYR A 442 1.85 -30.16 -23.20
N THR A 443 0.86 -29.39 -22.76
CA THR A 443 0.73 -27.96 -23.05
C THR A 443 1.18 -27.14 -21.85
N TYR A 444 2.01 -26.12 -22.10
CA TYR A 444 2.51 -25.18 -21.11
C TYR A 444 1.91 -23.79 -21.35
N LEU A 445 1.37 -23.19 -20.29
CA LEU A 445 0.88 -21.82 -20.29
C LEU A 445 1.70 -20.98 -19.31
N ARG A 446 2.55 -20.11 -19.83
CA ARG A 446 3.40 -19.20 -19.05
C ARG A 446 2.76 -17.81 -19.00
N ILE A 447 2.58 -17.31 -17.80
CA ILE A 447 1.96 -16.02 -17.51
C ILE A 447 3.01 -15.17 -16.79
N ASN A 448 3.43 -14.09 -17.43
CA ASN A 448 4.41 -13.16 -16.87
C ASN A 448 3.69 -11.97 -16.25
N PHE A 449 4.10 -11.58 -15.05
CA PHE A 449 3.53 -10.46 -14.30
C PHE A 449 4.44 -9.24 -14.38
N TYR A 450 3.87 -8.06 -14.13
CA TYR A 450 4.66 -6.86 -13.92
C TYR A 450 5.31 -6.93 -12.53
N CYS A 451 6.63 -6.84 -12.50
CA CYS A 451 7.43 -6.69 -11.29
C CYS A 451 8.47 -5.58 -11.47
N PRO A 452 8.97 -4.97 -10.37
CA PRO A 452 10.09 -4.03 -10.42
C PRO A 452 11.26 -4.64 -11.19
N GLY A 453 11.77 -3.92 -12.19
CA GLY A 453 12.82 -4.41 -13.10
C GLY A 453 12.31 -5.10 -14.37
N SER A 454 11.11 -5.68 -14.38
CA SER A 454 10.48 -6.21 -15.62
C SER A 454 9.84 -5.11 -16.47
N ALA A 455 9.58 -3.94 -15.89
CA ALA A 455 8.97 -2.76 -16.53
C ALA A 455 9.99 -1.72 -17.03
N LEU A 456 11.30 -2.03 -17.08
CA LEU A 456 12.41 -1.12 -17.44
C LEU A 456 12.45 -0.68 -18.92
N GLY A 457 11.29 -0.50 -19.57
CA GLY A 457 11.19 -0.12 -20.97
C GLY A 457 10.45 1.18 -21.25
N ARG A 458 9.81 1.84 -20.28
CA ARG A 458 9.09 3.10 -20.53
C ARG A 458 9.18 4.05 -19.35
N ASN A 459 9.37 5.33 -19.66
CA ASN A 459 9.43 6.50 -18.77
C ASN A 459 8.13 6.77 -17.97
N GLU A 460 7.40 5.73 -17.58
CA GLU A 460 6.24 5.83 -16.71
C GLU A 460 6.74 5.47 -15.32
N GLY A 461 6.74 6.44 -14.40
CA GLY A 461 7.24 6.28 -13.03
C GLY A 461 6.63 5.08 -12.29
N ASN A 462 7.15 4.78 -11.10
CA ASN A 462 6.78 3.60 -10.31
C ASN A 462 5.25 3.37 -10.25
N ILE A 463 4.76 2.45 -11.08
CA ILE A 463 3.35 2.02 -11.16
C ILE A 463 2.97 1.21 -9.90
N PHE A 464 3.97 0.82 -9.11
CA PHE A 464 3.80 0.05 -7.90
C PHE A 464 3.78 0.95 -6.67
N PRO A 465 2.71 0.91 -5.86
CA PRO A 465 2.61 1.70 -4.63
C PRO A 465 3.67 1.30 -3.59
N ASN A 466 4.28 0.12 -3.72
CA ASN A 466 5.41 -0.30 -2.90
C ASN A 466 6.49 -0.99 -3.77
N PRO A 467 7.57 -0.30 -4.14
CA PRO A 467 8.62 -0.85 -4.99
C PRO A 467 9.49 -1.91 -4.29
N GLU A 468 9.51 -1.96 -2.94
CA GLU A 468 10.29 -2.94 -2.16
C GLU A 468 9.50 -4.21 -1.83
N ALA A 469 8.23 -4.32 -2.23
CA ALA A 469 7.43 -5.51 -1.99
C ALA A 469 7.95 -6.71 -2.79
N THR A 470 7.69 -7.93 -2.31
CA THR A 470 7.99 -9.15 -3.07
C THR A 470 6.93 -9.35 -4.15
N PHE A 471 7.34 -9.39 -5.42
CA PHE A 471 6.46 -9.59 -6.56
C PHE A 471 6.66 -10.96 -7.20
N VAL A 472 5.57 -11.53 -7.71
CA VAL A 472 5.63 -12.71 -8.59
C VAL A 472 6.11 -12.25 -9.96
N LYS A 473 7.12 -12.93 -10.53
CA LYS A 473 7.62 -12.66 -11.89
C LYS A 473 6.84 -13.42 -12.94
N GLU A 474 6.64 -14.72 -12.73
CA GLU A 474 5.98 -15.61 -13.67
C GLU A 474 5.37 -16.83 -13.00
N ILE A 475 4.33 -17.39 -13.62
CA ILE A 475 3.72 -18.67 -13.27
C ILE A 475 3.58 -19.48 -14.55
N THR A 476 3.91 -20.77 -14.48
CA THR A 476 3.78 -21.69 -15.61
C THR A 476 2.89 -22.87 -15.22
N TYR A 477 1.77 -23.03 -15.92
CA TYR A 477 0.91 -24.20 -15.79
C TYR A 477 1.24 -25.23 -16.86
N ARG A 478 1.17 -26.51 -16.49
CA ARG A 478 1.32 -27.65 -17.40
C ARG A 478 0.05 -28.51 -17.34
N ALA A 479 -0.51 -28.86 -18.48
CA ALA A 479 -1.63 -29.79 -18.59
C ALA A 479 -1.37 -30.83 -19.69
N SER A 480 -1.92 -32.04 -19.51
CA SER A 480 -1.81 -33.12 -20.49
C SER A 480 -2.75 -32.91 -21.68
N ASN A 481 -2.27 -33.26 -22.86
CA ASN A 481 -3.02 -33.34 -24.12
C ASN A 481 -3.71 -34.72 -24.28
N MET A 482 -3.41 -35.69 -23.42
CA MET A 482 -4.02 -37.02 -23.46
C MET A 482 -5.37 -37.04 -22.73
N LYS A 483 -6.32 -37.79 -23.27
CA LYS A 483 -7.63 -38.03 -22.65
C LYS A 483 -7.55 -39.25 -21.74
N THR A 484 -7.71 -39.06 -20.43
CA THR A 484 -7.84 -40.16 -19.47
C THR A 484 -9.22 -40.83 -19.58
N PRO A 485 -9.34 -42.16 -19.46
CA PRO A 485 -10.63 -42.85 -19.44
C PRO A 485 -11.48 -42.34 -18.27
N GLY A 486 -12.60 -41.66 -18.56
CA GLY A 486 -13.51 -41.07 -17.57
C GLY A 486 -13.67 -39.54 -17.65
N GLU A 487 -12.74 -38.80 -18.27
CA GLU A 487 -12.86 -37.35 -18.46
C GLU A 487 -13.47 -37.02 -19.84
N GLN A 488 -14.47 -36.12 -19.85
CA GLN A 488 -15.15 -35.72 -21.09
C GLN A 488 -14.30 -34.80 -21.98
N THR A 489 -13.40 -34.00 -21.39
CA THR A 489 -12.63 -32.96 -22.08
C THR A 489 -11.14 -33.10 -21.82
N VAL A 490 -10.30 -32.84 -22.83
CA VAL A 490 -8.84 -32.80 -22.67
C VAL A 490 -8.44 -31.65 -21.74
N PRO A 491 -7.65 -31.88 -20.66
CA PRO A 491 -7.24 -30.84 -19.72
C PRO A 491 -6.54 -29.64 -20.36
N ALA A 492 -5.73 -29.87 -21.40
CA ALA A 492 -5.05 -28.81 -22.15
C ALA A 492 -5.99 -27.82 -22.86
N LEU A 493 -7.24 -28.21 -23.16
CA LEU A 493 -8.23 -27.32 -23.79
C LEU A 493 -8.54 -26.12 -22.90
N ASN A 494 -8.52 -26.29 -21.58
CA ASN A 494 -8.68 -25.20 -20.63
C ASN A 494 -7.57 -24.14 -20.77
N LEU A 495 -6.31 -24.57 -20.88
CA LEU A 495 -5.15 -23.67 -21.03
C LEU A 495 -5.23 -22.89 -22.35
N GLN A 496 -5.63 -23.55 -23.44
CA GLN A 496 -5.81 -22.92 -24.75
C GLN A 496 -6.94 -21.87 -24.75
N ASN A 497 -8.07 -22.20 -24.13
CA ASN A 497 -9.19 -21.27 -23.98
C ASN A 497 -8.82 -20.07 -23.11
N ALA A 498 -8.14 -20.33 -21.98
CA ALA A 498 -7.65 -19.27 -21.09
C ALA A 498 -6.69 -18.32 -21.83
N PHE A 499 -5.75 -18.85 -22.61
CA PHE A 499 -4.82 -18.05 -23.42
C PHE A 499 -5.55 -17.08 -24.36
N ARG A 500 -6.55 -17.58 -25.11
CA ARG A 500 -7.32 -16.76 -26.06
C ARG A 500 -8.09 -15.65 -25.34
N ILE A 501 -8.79 -15.99 -24.27
CA ILE A 501 -9.63 -15.04 -23.52
C ILE A 501 -8.76 -13.97 -22.85
N ILE A 502 -7.63 -14.35 -22.21
CA ILE A 502 -6.73 -13.41 -21.56
C ILE A 502 -6.16 -12.40 -22.56
N LYS A 503 -5.75 -12.84 -23.75
CA LYS A 503 -5.28 -11.92 -24.81
C LYS A 503 -6.34 -10.93 -25.27
N GLU A 504 -7.59 -11.37 -25.39
CA GLU A 504 -8.71 -10.51 -25.77
C GLU A 504 -8.98 -9.45 -24.70
N VAL A 505 -9.05 -9.85 -23.43
CA VAL A 505 -9.28 -8.93 -22.30
C VAL A 505 -8.11 -7.95 -22.15
N GLN A 506 -6.87 -8.40 -22.32
CA GLN A 506 -5.69 -7.51 -22.32
C GLN A 506 -5.74 -6.44 -23.41
N LYS A 507 -6.17 -6.80 -24.63
CA LYS A 507 -6.30 -5.84 -25.73
C LYS A 507 -7.36 -4.78 -25.41
N ARG A 508 -8.51 -5.19 -24.87
CA ARG A 508 -9.59 -4.27 -24.46
C ARG A 508 -9.13 -3.34 -23.33
N TYR A 509 -8.46 -3.88 -22.31
CA TYR A 509 -7.95 -3.11 -21.17
C TYR A 509 -6.92 -2.05 -21.61
N LYS A 510 -5.91 -2.42 -22.41
CA LYS A 510 -4.88 -1.49 -22.89
C LYS A 510 -5.46 -0.37 -23.76
N THR A 511 -6.48 -0.66 -24.56
CA THR A 511 -7.16 0.35 -25.39
C THR A 511 -7.88 1.36 -24.51
N ARG A 512 -8.61 0.90 -23.48
CA ARG A 512 -9.31 1.77 -22.53
C ARG A 512 -8.35 2.59 -21.67
N GLU A 513 -7.26 2.00 -21.18
CA GLU A 513 -6.26 2.72 -20.39
C GLU A 513 -5.55 3.81 -21.22
N ALA A 514 -5.26 3.55 -22.50
CA ALA A 514 -4.73 4.57 -23.40
C ALA A 514 -5.72 5.73 -23.60
N GLU A 515 -7.01 5.43 -23.80
CA GLU A 515 -8.07 6.45 -23.93
C GLU A 515 -8.28 7.25 -22.64
N GLU A 516 -8.21 6.61 -21.46
CA GLU A 516 -8.30 7.30 -20.17
C GLU A 516 -7.08 8.19 -19.92
N LYS A 517 -5.87 7.71 -20.23
CA LYS A 517 -4.64 8.52 -20.15
C LYS A 517 -4.66 9.70 -21.13
N GLU A 518 -5.30 9.55 -22.28
CA GLU A 518 -5.57 10.64 -23.22
C GLU A 518 -6.64 11.62 -22.72
N LYS A 519 -7.47 11.23 -21.76
CA LYS A 519 -8.44 12.13 -21.10
C LYS A 519 -7.87 12.80 -19.84
N GLU A 520 -6.97 12.13 -19.14
CA GLU A 520 -6.29 12.64 -17.93
C GLU A 520 -5.30 13.74 -18.31
N GLY A 521 -5.65 15.00 -18.03
CA GLY A 521 -4.88 16.19 -18.41
C GLY A 521 -5.64 17.18 -19.29
N ILE A 522 -6.88 16.84 -19.69
CA ILE A 522 -7.77 17.81 -20.35
C ILE A 522 -8.43 18.65 -19.26
N VAL A 523 -8.07 19.93 -19.21
CA VAL A 523 -8.86 20.93 -18.50
C VAL A 523 -10.20 21.02 -19.24
N LYS A 524 -11.30 20.69 -18.55
CA LYS A 524 -12.63 20.90 -19.12
C LYS A 524 -12.81 22.39 -19.36
N GLN A 525 -12.81 22.79 -20.63
CA GLN A 525 -13.13 24.15 -21.02
C GLN A 525 -14.60 24.45 -20.73
N ASP A 526 -14.90 25.72 -20.52
CA ASP A 526 -16.27 26.21 -20.49
C ASP A 526 -16.97 25.96 -21.83
N SER A 527 -18.29 25.92 -21.81
CA SER A 527 -19.06 25.80 -23.04
C SER A 527 -18.97 27.11 -23.84
N LEU A 528 -18.73 27.00 -25.14
CA LEU A 528 -18.75 28.14 -26.05
C LEU A 528 -20.16 28.75 -26.11
N VAL A 529 -20.25 30.04 -25.81
CA VAL A 529 -21.49 30.82 -25.84
C VAL A 529 -21.74 31.27 -27.28
N ILE A 530 -22.69 30.59 -27.93
CA ILE A 530 -23.04 30.84 -29.32
C ILE A 530 -23.81 32.16 -29.43
N ASN A 531 -23.29 33.10 -30.20
CA ASN A 531 -24.07 34.24 -30.66
C ASN A 531 -25.00 33.81 -31.80
N LEU A 532 -26.32 33.94 -31.63
CA LEU A 532 -27.32 33.66 -32.68
C LEU A 532 -27.51 34.83 -33.67
N ASN A 533 -26.79 35.95 -33.49
CA ASN A 533 -26.88 37.09 -34.40
C ASN A 533 -26.31 36.72 -35.77
N ARG A 534 -27.04 37.06 -36.85
CA ARG A 534 -26.65 36.78 -38.25
C ARG A 534 -25.37 37.52 -38.72
N SER A 535 -24.83 38.40 -37.89
CA SER A 535 -23.66 39.24 -38.19
C SER A 535 -22.38 38.78 -37.48
N ASN A 536 -22.22 37.47 -37.20
CA ASN A 536 -20.96 36.95 -36.67
C ASN A 536 -19.90 36.82 -37.78
N PRO A 537 -18.61 37.09 -37.49
CA PRO A 537 -17.53 36.83 -38.41
C PRO A 537 -17.46 35.33 -38.73
N LYS A 538 -17.50 34.99 -40.02
CA LYS A 538 -17.44 33.61 -40.51
C LYS A 538 -16.50 33.50 -41.69
N LEU A 539 -15.62 32.51 -41.63
CA LEU A 539 -14.70 32.16 -42.70
C LEU A 539 -15.03 30.75 -43.21
N LYS A 540 -15.28 30.63 -44.52
CA LYS A 540 -15.66 29.37 -45.18
C LYS A 540 -14.44 28.74 -45.84
N ASP A 541 -14.57 27.49 -46.27
CA ASP A 541 -13.59 26.78 -47.08
C ASP A 541 -12.22 26.60 -46.41
N LEU A 542 -12.28 26.27 -45.13
CA LEU A 542 -11.11 25.99 -44.29
C LEU A 542 -10.93 24.50 -44.07
N TYR A 543 -9.69 24.05 -44.12
CA TYR A 543 -9.25 22.77 -43.58
C TYR A 543 -8.69 22.96 -42.18
N ILE A 544 -8.92 21.97 -41.32
CA ILE A 544 -8.37 21.92 -39.96
C ILE A 544 -7.18 20.96 -39.92
N ARG A 545 -6.07 21.37 -39.30
CA ARG A 545 -4.91 20.53 -38.99
C ARG A 545 -4.61 20.66 -37.50
N PRO A 546 -4.50 19.56 -36.75
CA PRO A 546 -4.68 18.16 -37.16
C PRO A 546 -6.13 17.81 -37.56
N ASN A 547 -6.29 16.76 -38.39
CA ASN A 547 -7.61 16.37 -38.90
C ASN A 547 -8.48 15.73 -37.80
N ILE A 548 -9.78 16.03 -37.80
CA ILE A 548 -10.78 15.40 -36.90
C ILE A 548 -10.91 13.90 -37.17
N ALA A 549 -10.82 13.49 -38.44
CA ALA A 549 -10.92 12.11 -38.89
C ALA A 549 -9.74 11.76 -39.82
N GLN A 550 -9.65 10.48 -40.22
CA GLN A 550 -8.58 10.03 -41.11
C GLN A 550 -8.60 10.73 -42.49
N LYS A 551 -9.77 11.21 -42.93
CA LYS A 551 -9.91 12.03 -44.15
C LYS A 551 -9.88 13.53 -43.83
N ARG A 552 -9.24 14.32 -44.70
CA ARG A 552 -9.29 15.79 -44.66
C ARG A 552 -10.72 16.24 -44.94
N MET A 553 -11.25 17.10 -44.07
CA MET A 553 -12.61 17.61 -44.16
C MET A 553 -12.59 19.13 -44.21
N GLN A 554 -13.36 19.70 -45.12
CA GLN A 554 -13.59 21.14 -45.21
C GLN A 554 -14.65 21.56 -44.20
N GLY A 555 -14.58 22.81 -43.75
CA GLY A 555 -15.55 23.38 -42.83
C GLY A 555 -15.51 24.91 -42.84
N SER A 556 -16.21 25.49 -41.88
CA SER A 556 -16.24 26.94 -41.67
C SER A 556 -15.88 27.26 -40.22
N LEU A 557 -15.12 28.33 -40.02
CA LEU A 557 -14.75 28.88 -38.72
C LEU A 557 -15.64 30.09 -38.41
N GLU A 558 -16.32 30.07 -37.28
CA GLU A 558 -17.21 31.13 -36.81
C GLU A 558 -16.67 31.70 -35.49
N ALA A 559 -16.64 33.03 -35.36
CA ALA A 559 -16.30 33.70 -34.11
C ALA A 559 -17.57 34.01 -33.29
N HIS A 560 -17.51 33.79 -31.98
CA HIS A 560 -18.60 33.98 -31.03
C HIS A 560 -18.13 34.82 -29.82
N VAL A 561 -18.97 34.99 -28.79
CA VAL A 561 -18.68 35.88 -27.64
C VAL A 561 -17.36 35.54 -26.96
N ASN A 562 -17.11 34.26 -26.73
CA ASN A 562 -16.03 33.78 -25.87
C ASN A 562 -15.07 32.82 -26.60
N GLY A 563 -15.13 32.72 -27.92
CA GLY A 563 -14.27 31.82 -28.68
C GLY A 563 -14.67 31.61 -30.14
N PHE A 564 -14.01 30.66 -30.79
CA PHE A 564 -14.28 30.20 -32.14
C PHE A 564 -14.97 28.83 -32.15
N ARG A 565 -15.80 28.59 -33.16
CA ARG A 565 -16.33 27.27 -33.51
C ARG A 565 -16.00 26.93 -34.95
N PHE A 566 -15.29 25.83 -35.14
CA PHE A 566 -15.17 25.20 -36.45
C PHE A 566 -16.28 24.17 -36.64
N THR A 567 -17.03 24.30 -37.72
CA THR A 567 -18.05 23.31 -38.11
C THR A 567 -17.65 22.67 -39.43
N SER A 568 -17.36 21.37 -39.40
CA SER A 568 -17.11 20.53 -40.58
C SER A 568 -18.38 20.38 -41.42
N VAL A 569 -18.24 20.10 -42.71
CA VAL A 569 -19.37 19.75 -43.61
C VAL A 569 -20.19 18.56 -43.08
N ARG A 570 -19.57 17.64 -42.33
CA ARG A 570 -20.26 16.51 -41.69
C ARG A 570 -21.02 16.88 -40.41
N GLY A 571 -20.87 18.12 -39.93
CA GLY A 571 -21.46 18.60 -38.68
C GLY A 571 -20.61 18.35 -37.43
N ASP A 572 -19.37 17.87 -37.59
CA ASP A 572 -18.41 17.80 -36.47
C ASP A 572 -18.05 19.23 -36.03
N LYS A 573 -18.10 19.50 -34.72
CA LYS A 573 -17.87 20.82 -34.12
C LYS A 573 -16.59 20.81 -33.27
N VAL A 574 -15.75 21.82 -33.44
CA VAL A 574 -14.54 22.03 -32.61
C VAL A 574 -14.61 23.44 -32.04
N ASP A 575 -14.64 23.52 -30.71
CA ASP A 575 -14.76 24.78 -29.97
C ASP A 575 -13.41 25.20 -29.39
N ILE A 576 -13.05 26.47 -29.56
CA ILE A 576 -11.78 27.04 -29.11
C ILE A 576 -12.07 28.35 -28.38
N LEU A 577 -12.01 28.35 -27.06
CA LEU A 577 -12.24 29.56 -26.25
C LEU A 577 -11.07 30.53 -26.33
N TYR A 578 -11.35 31.84 -26.26
CA TYR A 578 -10.33 32.89 -26.28
C TYR A 578 -9.35 32.78 -25.10
N ASN A 579 -9.85 32.50 -23.89
CA ASN A 579 -9.03 32.35 -22.69
C ASN A 579 -7.95 31.26 -22.80
N ASN A 580 -8.21 30.24 -23.63
CA ASN A 580 -7.35 29.09 -23.82
C ASN A 580 -6.34 29.29 -24.97
N ILE A 581 -6.46 30.33 -25.78
CA ILE A 581 -5.47 30.65 -26.79
C ILE A 581 -4.30 31.35 -26.10
N LYS A 582 -3.08 30.88 -26.37
CA LYS A 582 -1.84 31.50 -25.90
C LYS A 582 -1.26 32.43 -26.96
N HIS A 583 -1.16 31.93 -28.20
CA HIS A 583 -0.74 32.70 -29.36
C HIS A 583 -1.69 32.43 -30.52
N ALA A 584 -2.13 33.49 -31.18
CA ALA A 584 -2.84 33.43 -32.45
C ALA A 584 -1.94 34.05 -33.52
N VAL A 585 -1.61 33.27 -34.54
CA VAL A 585 -0.68 33.67 -35.59
C VAL A 585 -1.40 33.59 -36.93
N PHE A 586 -1.25 34.63 -37.73
CA PHE A 586 -1.75 34.67 -39.10
C PHE A 586 -0.58 34.69 -40.08
N GLN A 587 -0.46 33.63 -40.89
CA GLN A 587 0.51 33.58 -41.98
C GLN A 587 -0.20 33.85 -43.31
N PRO A 588 0.12 34.97 -44.00
CA PRO A 588 -0.40 35.25 -45.32
C PRO A 588 0.27 34.39 -46.41
N CYS A 589 -0.44 34.19 -47.52
CA CYS A 589 0.07 33.56 -48.74
C CYS A 589 0.91 34.59 -49.53
N ASP A 590 2.12 34.85 -49.06
CA ASP A 590 3.14 35.58 -49.83
C ASP A 590 4.18 34.52 -50.28
N GLY A 591 4.04 33.90 -51.46
CA GLY A 591 4.96 32.84 -51.92
C GLY A 591 4.84 31.47 -51.24
N GLU A 592 3.83 31.26 -50.38
CA GLU A 592 3.47 29.95 -49.82
C GLU A 592 2.17 29.42 -50.44
N MET A 593 2.00 28.10 -50.54
CA MET A 593 0.79 27.50 -51.13
C MET A 593 -0.45 27.51 -50.19
N ILE A 594 -0.31 28.01 -48.96
CA ILE A 594 -1.40 28.01 -47.98
C ILE A 594 -1.50 29.37 -47.27
N ILE A 595 -2.73 29.76 -46.94
CA ILE A 595 -3.02 30.78 -45.94
C ILE A 595 -3.38 30.05 -44.65
N VAL A 596 -2.78 30.38 -43.51
CA VAL A 596 -3.05 29.69 -42.24
C VAL A 596 -3.30 30.64 -41.08
N LEU A 597 -4.33 30.31 -40.30
CA LEU A 597 -4.58 30.80 -38.95
C LEU A 597 -4.15 29.71 -37.98
N HIS A 598 -3.12 29.98 -37.19
CA HIS A 598 -2.59 29.05 -36.22
C HIS A 598 -2.93 29.51 -34.79
N PHE A 599 -3.56 28.62 -34.04
CA PHE A 599 -3.85 28.81 -32.63
C PHE A 599 -3.00 27.84 -31.81
N HIS A 600 -2.08 28.39 -31.02
CA HIS A 600 -1.35 27.66 -30.00
C HIS A 600 -2.10 27.80 -28.67
N LEU A 601 -2.60 26.69 -28.13
CA LEU A 601 -3.45 26.70 -26.94
C LEU A 601 -2.63 26.53 -25.65
N LYS A 602 -3.10 27.15 -24.55
CA LYS A 602 -2.56 26.95 -23.20
C LYS A 602 -2.84 25.53 -22.71
N ASN A 603 -4.06 25.05 -22.93
CA ASN A 603 -4.49 23.69 -22.60
C ASN A 603 -4.88 22.94 -23.87
N ALA A 604 -4.43 21.69 -23.99
CA ALA A 604 -4.76 20.85 -25.13
C ALA A 604 -6.26 20.50 -25.14
N ILE A 605 -6.89 20.66 -26.30
CA ILE A 605 -8.29 20.29 -26.51
C ILE A 605 -8.37 18.91 -27.16
N MET A 606 -9.46 18.19 -26.91
CA MET A 606 -9.70 16.88 -27.51
C MET A 606 -10.76 17.02 -28.59
N PHE A 607 -10.36 16.78 -29.84
CA PHE A 607 -11.27 16.55 -30.95
C PHE A 607 -10.74 15.37 -31.77
N GLY A 608 -11.64 14.57 -32.33
CA GLY A 608 -11.27 13.27 -32.89
C GLY A 608 -10.88 12.27 -31.79
N LYS A 609 -9.69 11.67 -31.90
CA LYS A 609 -9.17 10.66 -30.95
C LYS A 609 -7.94 11.10 -30.17
N LYS A 610 -7.40 12.29 -30.41
CA LYS A 610 -6.13 12.74 -29.82
C LYS A 610 -6.30 14.13 -29.19
N ARG A 611 -5.41 14.44 -28.27
CA ARG A 611 -5.27 15.78 -27.70
C ARG A 611 -4.38 16.64 -28.58
N HIS A 612 -4.81 17.87 -28.80
CA HIS A 612 -4.13 18.81 -29.67
C HIS A 612 -3.99 20.16 -28.98
N THR A 613 -2.75 20.62 -28.86
CA THR A 613 -2.41 21.96 -28.37
C THR A 613 -2.36 22.94 -29.53
N ASP A 614 -1.83 22.49 -30.65
CA ASP A 614 -1.68 23.27 -31.88
C ASP A 614 -2.83 22.95 -32.83
N VAL A 615 -3.60 23.97 -33.17
CA VAL A 615 -4.70 23.86 -34.13
C VAL A 615 -4.51 24.91 -35.21
N GLN A 616 -4.56 24.47 -36.47
CA GLN A 616 -4.35 25.29 -37.65
C GLN A 616 -5.58 25.22 -38.54
N PHE A 617 -6.06 26.37 -38.99
CA PHE A 617 -7.07 26.48 -40.01
C PHE A 617 -6.45 27.07 -41.25
N TYR A 618 -6.49 26.35 -42.36
CA TYR A 618 -5.80 26.76 -43.56
C TYR A 618 -6.63 26.54 -44.81
N THR A 619 -6.34 27.34 -45.83
CA THR A 619 -6.88 27.18 -47.17
C THR A 619 -5.71 27.06 -48.14
N GLU A 620 -5.79 26.08 -49.03
CA GLU A 620 -4.80 25.88 -50.09
C GLU A 620 -5.09 26.86 -51.24
N VAL A 621 -4.03 27.52 -51.70
CA VAL A 621 -4.05 28.52 -52.77
C VAL A 621 -3.02 28.06 -53.80
N GLY A 622 -3.52 27.39 -54.84
CA GLY A 622 -2.71 26.71 -55.85
C GLY A 622 -3.00 25.22 -55.90
N GLU A 623 -3.85 24.82 -56.83
CA GLU A 623 -4.00 23.41 -57.20
C GLU A 623 -3.03 23.14 -58.36
N ILE A 624 -2.06 22.25 -58.18
CA ILE A 624 -1.32 21.68 -59.31
C ILE A 624 -2.31 20.78 -60.04
N THR A 625 -3.14 21.36 -60.90
CA THR A 625 -3.94 20.61 -61.85
C THR A 625 -2.97 19.99 -62.85
N THR A 626 -2.53 18.75 -62.63
CA THR A 626 -2.00 17.93 -63.72
C THR A 626 -3.19 17.43 -64.53
N ASP A 627 -3.84 18.35 -65.24
CA ASP A 627 -4.79 17.97 -66.27
C ASP A 627 -3.96 17.60 -67.50
N LEU A 628 -3.67 16.31 -67.65
CA LEU A 628 -2.87 15.75 -68.75
C LEU A 628 -3.59 15.83 -70.13
N GLY A 629 -4.66 16.62 -70.25
CA GLY A 629 -5.57 16.56 -71.39
C GLY A 629 -5.73 17.82 -72.23
N LYS A 630 -5.31 19.02 -71.79
CA LYS A 630 -5.56 20.27 -72.56
C LYS A 630 -4.45 21.29 -72.42
N HIS A 631 -3.86 21.68 -73.55
CA HIS A 631 -3.00 22.87 -73.64
C HIS A 631 -3.83 24.13 -73.33
N GLN A 632 -3.72 24.64 -72.11
CA GLN A 632 -4.09 26.03 -71.79
C GLN A 632 -2.84 26.91 -71.81
N HIS A 633 -3.03 28.16 -72.23
CA HIS A 633 -1.97 29.17 -72.33
C HIS A 633 -1.37 29.48 -70.96
N MET A 634 -0.05 29.68 -70.92
CA MET A 634 0.74 29.92 -69.70
C MET A 634 0.30 31.19 -68.93
N HIS A 635 -0.34 32.16 -69.60
CA HIS A 635 -0.84 33.39 -68.98
C HIS A 635 -2.16 33.21 -68.23
N ASP A 636 -3.04 32.28 -68.65
CA ASP A 636 -4.30 31.99 -67.95
C ASP A 636 -4.06 31.36 -66.57
N ARG A 637 -2.90 30.70 -66.38
CA ARG A 637 -2.48 30.12 -65.10
C ARG A 637 -2.17 31.18 -64.06
N ASP A 638 -1.46 32.23 -64.44
CA ASP A 638 -1.08 33.33 -63.53
C ASP A 638 -2.29 34.23 -63.23
N ASP A 639 -3.17 34.44 -64.21
CA ASP A 639 -4.43 35.19 -64.02
C ASP A 639 -5.42 34.42 -63.12
N LEU A 640 -5.59 33.11 -63.29
CA LEU A 640 -6.37 32.27 -62.37
C LEU A 640 -5.77 32.22 -60.95
N TYR A 641 -4.44 32.25 -60.84
CA TYR A 641 -3.75 32.29 -59.55
C TYR A 641 -4.01 33.63 -58.86
N ALA A 642 -3.85 34.75 -59.56
CA ALA A 642 -4.14 36.08 -59.06
C ALA A 642 -5.63 36.28 -58.69
N GLU A 643 -6.55 35.76 -59.49
CA GLU A 643 -8.00 35.81 -59.25
C GLU A 643 -8.43 35.04 -58.01
N GLN A 644 -7.75 33.96 -57.63
CA GLN A 644 -8.09 33.17 -56.45
C GLN A 644 -7.36 33.62 -55.18
N VAL A 645 -6.14 34.14 -55.28
CA VAL A 645 -5.31 34.58 -54.12
C VAL A 645 -5.84 35.89 -53.52
N GLY A 646 -6.10 36.89 -54.37
CA GLY A 646 -6.50 38.25 -53.96
C GLY A 646 -7.76 38.31 -53.07
N PRO A 647 -8.91 37.75 -53.49
CA PRO A 647 -10.14 37.80 -52.70
C PRO A 647 -10.05 36.97 -51.42
N ARG A 648 -9.32 35.83 -51.43
CA ARG A 648 -9.14 35.00 -50.23
C ARG A 648 -8.26 35.70 -49.19
N ARG A 649 -7.15 36.33 -49.59
CA ARG A 649 -6.31 37.13 -48.69
C ARG A 649 -7.10 38.27 -48.04
N THR A 650 -7.93 38.95 -48.81
CA THR A 650 -8.79 40.04 -48.33
C THR A 650 -9.86 39.52 -47.36
N ALA A 651 -10.44 38.35 -47.63
CA ALA A 651 -11.41 37.71 -46.74
C ALA A 651 -10.83 37.32 -45.37
N PHE A 652 -9.59 36.82 -45.32
CA PHE A 652 -8.91 36.50 -44.06
C PHE A 652 -8.58 37.78 -43.26
N LYS A 653 -8.07 38.84 -43.91
CA LYS A 653 -7.83 40.13 -43.24
C LYS A 653 -9.11 40.74 -42.67
N ASN A 654 -10.19 40.79 -43.47
CA ASN A 654 -11.50 41.25 -43.02
C ASN A 654 -12.07 40.39 -41.88
N PHE A 655 -11.75 39.10 -41.84
CA PHE A 655 -12.15 38.22 -40.74
C PHE A 655 -11.38 38.55 -39.46
N ILE A 656 -10.06 38.75 -39.55
CA ILE A 656 -9.19 39.13 -38.42
C ILE A 656 -9.65 40.46 -37.82
N GLU A 657 -9.81 41.50 -38.63
CA GLU A 657 -10.25 42.83 -38.16
C GLU A 657 -11.60 42.77 -37.42
N LYS A 658 -12.53 41.96 -37.94
CA LYS A 658 -13.84 41.77 -37.29
C LYS A 658 -13.75 41.00 -35.98
N VAL A 659 -12.80 40.07 -35.86
CA VAL A 659 -12.56 39.31 -34.64
C VAL A 659 -11.89 40.19 -33.60
N GLU A 660 -10.88 40.97 -33.97
CA GLU A 660 -10.18 41.93 -33.10
C GLU A 660 -11.13 43.02 -32.58
N ALA A 661 -12.06 43.49 -33.43
CA ALA A 661 -13.12 44.41 -33.02
C ALA A 661 -14.09 43.78 -32.01
N LEU A 662 -14.34 42.46 -32.10
CA LEU A 662 -15.21 41.70 -31.19
C LEU A 662 -14.53 41.45 -29.84
N THR A 663 -13.22 41.18 -29.85
CA THR A 663 -12.42 40.91 -28.66
C THR A 663 -11.85 42.17 -28.00
N LYS A 664 -12.02 43.35 -28.62
CA LYS A 664 -11.45 44.63 -28.17
C LYS A 664 -9.92 44.54 -27.98
N GLU A 665 -9.24 43.94 -28.95
CA GLU A 665 -7.79 43.73 -28.94
C GLU A 665 -7.26 42.82 -27.80
N GLU A 666 -8.11 42.10 -27.06
CA GLU A 666 -7.63 41.08 -26.10
C GLU A 666 -6.99 39.86 -26.77
N LEU A 667 -7.31 39.63 -28.05
CA LEU A 667 -6.74 38.57 -28.88
C LEU A 667 -6.17 39.19 -30.15
N GLU A 668 -4.86 39.32 -30.20
CA GLU A 668 -4.11 39.85 -31.35
C GLU A 668 -3.65 38.72 -32.27
N PHE A 669 -3.69 38.96 -33.59
CA PHE A 669 -3.12 38.04 -34.59
C PHE A 669 -1.74 38.51 -35.02
N GLU A 670 -0.71 37.86 -34.51
CA GLU A 670 0.68 38.16 -34.89
C GLU A 670 0.97 37.71 -36.33
N VAL A 671 1.66 38.56 -37.10
CA VAL A 671 2.15 38.23 -38.45
C VAL A 671 3.65 37.93 -38.39
N PRO A 672 4.11 36.75 -38.81
CA PRO A 672 5.53 36.40 -38.75
C PRO A 672 6.43 37.32 -39.57
N PHE A 673 7.57 37.72 -38.98
CA PHE A 673 8.62 38.48 -39.68
C PHE A 673 9.44 37.54 -40.58
N ARG A 674 9.16 37.58 -41.88
CA ARG A 674 9.85 36.73 -42.86
C ARG A 674 11.32 37.07 -43.06
N GLU A 675 11.72 38.30 -42.77
CA GLU A 675 13.12 38.75 -42.90
C GLU A 675 14.06 38.11 -41.86
N LEU A 676 13.50 37.52 -40.80
CA LEU A 676 14.25 36.94 -39.67
C LEU A 676 14.21 35.40 -39.64
N GLY A 677 13.47 34.75 -40.54
CA GLY A 677 13.08 33.33 -40.47
C GLY A 677 13.67 32.43 -41.55
#